data_AF-W8CID5-F1
#
_entry.id   AF-W8CID5-F1
#
_cell.length_a   1.000
_cell.length_b   1.000
_cell.length_c   1.000
_cell.angle_alpha   90.00
_cell.angle_beta   90.00
_cell.angle_gamma   90.00
#
_symmetry.space_group_name_H-M   'P 1'
#
loop_
_entity.id
_entity.type
_entity.pdbx_description
1 polymer ?
#
loop_
_entity_poly.entity_id
_entity_poly.type
_entity_poly.pdbx_seq_one_letter_code
_entity_poly.pdbx_strand_id
1 'polypeptide(L)'
;MKGLLLCCLVALATCQNLRYDITLNPKKTYEYKYEGVVDFRLDRANFAESGVKITCKAKITGVSDQVFLLQVSDLDFAEYNGFPEKNDYEASPKLAKRIAAQLVKPFMFEYTNGHVSDILASAEISTTVVNIVRGILEFFQVTVKTTQHIYELEEIGIHGKCQSNYAIEGDTETNYWNITQVVDVTNCREKAEMYSGMANAVEDKLSRERGKSVFSTVRYVYTVKPSAEGGLITAAHGLEQQYFSPFNVKGGTFKMQAMKELTLLSVSDTASAITTGPMESKGNIVYKFADADVNIPILMQNLDNPVPKAVELIKNLAEANENSIDNSTTDDIIKVYQLMRVISSEELESMWKQFADSPVHRRWFLDLSVEIVDAKILKFLENRFQTRDLTPTEAWHTFLVALEHLQTTPELVEMAKVFLRMPYSKSHTYLWNTVVLSYGSLVYRHCEYYTPCPVTAVQPLLDMATDALRTNNKEEMVLALKGLGNAGHPSSIKTIMRFLPGVAATPVDLPLHVQSAAVQAMRLIAVRDPHSVQDITMSLFLQKDLPAEIRSLAFMVLFDTKPSMAVVSTVTTHLMEETDLHVASFAYSYLQGFARSRTPDNHFLSIASSVAVKILSPKFGRLSYYYSKAKHIDWFDDDFLTGIASESFMLKSANNTLPSEIMAKGKFHMIGRIIQMLELGVRVDGIKELFGSSIPGFKGDYSFNDLQAIFNVLQNWEKLQDDKPVLSAYSRVLGQEWFFTDISKETIRNIVTALSPSAGKASLLWAAIENLQKGSSWYYTRPLLTLEARYFQATTLGLPVEISKYYNSLTVISAKAKATINPPLTEHLGQLFNSEISLETDGFAGVSKDYWVFYGINTDLFQCGFESKNKVPTAVPWKFTAKINVAEKKFELDFPLCKEEIELTSLRYDVYAVLRNIEEPTSPKKTSLMPASEEVIRRDPIEMLKPNTWYPFYNVCAESNIYGVGLCAEYNIKRQYYDEEYPLYYFLGYANMSLKIVPAQTVKPVDKIHFELDAGPSRHPMSAHQLLQTLRKLSKEATKRINLTSDIDLRKRESHHRSHSMLMEASTPEAVFNFKAFAMNENQKPEGYDAAMYYTPEANAQNAQLIVSQVGVNTNWKMCLDTSVEADAEAKAHVRWGAECQSYDMSVKAAVAQINDSKPVLEAKVHWTMIPEYMAEICKRVERYIPGVAFLYGFDQEHEKNDKQEVAASVVTSSADTTDVKVQFPEYTVYYNNVSFPVPYVGWVDLSNMANSTNWN
;
A
#
# COMPACT_ATOMS: atom_id res chain seq x y z
N MET A 1 -63.99 66.29 -12.97
CA MET A 1 -63.39 65.14 -13.68
C MET A 1 -61.95 65.38 -14.13
N LYS A 2 -61.61 66.46 -14.86
CA LYS A 2 -60.21 66.70 -15.31
C LYS A 2 -59.18 66.90 -14.18
N GLY A 3 -59.56 67.54 -13.06
CA GLY A 3 -58.67 67.68 -11.89
C GLY A 3 -58.44 66.38 -11.11
N LEU A 4 -59.43 65.48 -11.08
CA LEU A 4 -59.31 64.16 -10.44
C LEU A 4 -58.42 63.22 -11.26
N LEU A 5 -58.51 63.29 -12.59
CA LEU A 5 -57.60 62.60 -13.52
C LEU A 5 -56.16 63.11 -13.40
N LEU A 6 -55.96 64.42 -13.22
CA LEU A 6 -54.63 64.99 -12.98
C LEU A 6 -54.06 64.56 -11.62
N CYS A 7 -54.87 64.54 -10.55
CA CYS A 7 -54.43 64.01 -9.25
C CYS A 7 -54.17 62.50 -9.29
N CYS A 8 -54.94 61.70 -10.03
CA CYS A 8 -54.65 60.28 -10.23
C CYS A 8 -53.40 60.06 -11.10
N LEU A 9 -53.17 60.87 -12.13
CA LEU A 9 -51.96 60.81 -12.96
C LEU A 9 -50.71 61.30 -12.22
N VAL A 10 -50.83 62.30 -11.34
CA VAL A 10 -49.74 62.76 -10.47
C VAL A 10 -49.49 61.75 -9.34
N ALA A 11 -50.54 61.14 -8.76
CA ALA A 11 -50.39 60.06 -7.79
C ALA A 11 -49.80 58.77 -8.41
N LEU A 12 -50.13 58.46 -9.67
CA LEU A 12 -49.50 57.40 -10.46
C LEU A 12 -48.06 57.75 -10.88
N ALA A 13 -47.74 59.03 -11.07
CA ALA A 13 -46.38 59.50 -11.33
C ALA A 13 -45.50 59.61 -10.07
N THR A 14 -46.09 59.68 -8.87
CA THR A 14 -45.36 59.69 -7.59
C THR A 14 -45.29 58.32 -6.89
N CYS A 15 -45.95 57.29 -7.41
CA CYS A 15 -45.65 55.90 -7.06
C CYS A 15 -44.31 55.50 -7.71
N GLN A 16 -43.20 55.88 -7.09
CA GLN A 16 -41.91 55.27 -7.43
C GLN A 16 -42.01 53.77 -7.11
N ASN A 17 -42.04 52.93 -8.14
CA ASN A 17 -41.89 51.49 -7.98
C ASN A 17 -40.51 51.24 -7.37
N LEU A 18 -40.48 50.99 -6.07
CA LEU A 18 -39.28 50.56 -5.36
C LEU A 18 -38.79 49.26 -5.97
N ARG A 19 -37.52 49.24 -6.37
CA ARG A 19 -36.86 48.10 -7.01
C ARG A 19 -35.97 47.40 -6.00
N TYR A 20 -35.99 46.08 -6.06
CA TYR A 20 -35.19 45.18 -5.21
C TYR A 20 -34.17 44.36 -6.02
N ASP A 21 -34.22 44.43 -7.36
CA ASP A 21 -33.22 43.80 -8.20
C ASP A 21 -31.86 44.47 -7.98
N ILE A 22 -30.82 43.66 -7.74
CA ILE A 22 -29.49 44.15 -7.37
C ILE A 22 -28.81 44.73 -8.60
N THR A 23 -28.54 46.04 -8.55
CA THR A 23 -27.87 46.76 -9.62
C THR A 23 -26.92 47.81 -9.04
N LEU A 24 -25.78 48.02 -9.68
CA LEU A 24 -24.88 49.12 -9.36
C LEU A 24 -25.15 50.30 -10.31
N ASN A 25 -25.34 51.50 -9.77
CA ASN A 25 -25.47 52.72 -10.59
C ASN A 25 -24.09 53.19 -11.08
N PRO A 26 -23.88 53.38 -12.41
CA PRO A 26 -22.59 53.81 -12.98
C PRO A 26 -22.19 55.24 -12.59
N LYS A 27 -23.10 56.05 -12.05
CA LYS A 27 -22.84 57.42 -11.58
C LYS A 27 -22.50 57.49 -10.09
N LYS A 28 -22.42 56.35 -9.41
CA LYS A 28 -22.20 56.27 -7.97
C LYS A 28 -20.89 55.56 -7.64
N THR A 29 -20.38 55.90 -6.48
CA THR A 29 -19.26 55.27 -5.81
C THR A 29 -19.75 54.69 -4.48
N TYR A 30 -19.47 53.41 -4.25
CA TYR A 30 -19.84 52.66 -3.06
C TYR A 30 -18.59 52.28 -2.30
N GLU A 31 -18.55 52.56 -1.00
CA GLU A 31 -17.45 52.14 -0.14
C GLU A 31 -17.97 51.12 0.86
N TYR A 32 -17.34 49.94 0.90
CA TYR A 32 -17.68 48.85 1.79
C TYR A 32 -16.51 48.51 2.73
N LYS A 33 -16.82 48.11 3.96
CA LYS A 33 -15.90 47.35 4.81
C LYS A 33 -16.06 45.87 4.47
N TYR A 34 -14.95 45.19 4.23
CA TYR A 34 -14.90 43.75 4.00
C TYR A 34 -14.08 43.07 5.11
N GLU A 35 -14.58 41.94 5.60
CA GLU A 35 -13.89 41.07 6.54
C GLU A 35 -14.05 39.62 6.07
N GLY A 36 -12.95 38.87 6.03
CA GLY A 36 -12.93 37.46 5.66
C GLY A 36 -12.09 36.66 6.64
N VAL A 37 -12.61 35.54 7.13
CA VAL A 37 -11.97 34.68 8.14
C VAL A 37 -12.07 33.23 7.68
N VAL A 38 -10.98 32.47 7.74
CA VAL A 38 -11.00 31.02 7.55
C VAL A 38 -10.32 30.34 8.73
N ASP A 39 -11.02 29.39 9.35
CA ASP A 39 -10.54 28.64 10.51
C ASP A 39 -10.68 27.14 10.32
N PHE A 40 -9.72 26.40 10.85
CA PHE A 40 -9.69 24.94 10.94
C PHE A 40 -9.78 24.53 12.40
N ARG A 41 -10.85 23.80 12.73
CA ARG A 41 -11.19 23.37 14.09
C ARG A 41 -11.76 21.95 14.11
N LEU A 42 -11.89 21.37 15.31
CA LEU A 42 -12.65 20.14 15.54
C LEU A 42 -13.98 20.48 16.22
N ASP A 43 -15.00 19.62 16.07
CA ASP A 43 -16.32 19.80 16.72
C ASP A 43 -16.29 19.57 18.26
N ARG A 44 -15.11 19.66 18.89
CA ARG A 44 -14.88 19.46 20.32
C ARG A 44 -13.92 20.53 20.84
N ALA A 45 -14.07 20.91 22.11
CA ALA A 45 -13.19 21.87 22.79
C ALA A 45 -11.80 21.27 23.10
N ASN A 46 -10.84 22.13 23.47
CA ASN A 46 -9.47 21.80 23.91
C ASN A 46 -8.49 21.29 22.84
N PHE A 47 -8.77 21.50 21.55
CA PHE A 47 -7.83 21.21 20.48
C PHE A 47 -7.24 22.52 19.92
N ALA A 48 -6.01 22.43 19.41
CA ALA A 48 -5.41 23.56 18.72
C ALA A 48 -6.13 23.82 17.39
N GLU A 49 -6.31 25.09 17.05
CA GLU A 49 -6.92 25.55 15.80
C GLU A 49 -5.89 26.33 14.97
N SER A 50 -6.18 26.50 13.68
CA SER A 50 -5.41 27.38 12.82
C SER A 50 -6.32 28.15 11.87
N GLY A 51 -6.00 29.41 11.62
CA GLY A 51 -6.82 30.25 10.74
C GLY A 51 -6.13 31.54 10.32
N VAL A 52 -6.77 32.27 9.43
CA VAL A 52 -6.34 33.61 9.00
C VAL A 52 -7.52 34.55 8.88
N LYS A 53 -7.27 35.84 9.06
CA LYS A 53 -8.26 36.91 8.93
C LYS A 53 -7.72 38.02 8.03
N ILE A 54 -8.56 38.47 7.10
CA ILE A 54 -8.31 39.56 6.18
C ILE A 54 -9.37 40.63 6.40
N THR A 55 -8.95 41.88 6.61
CA THR A 55 -9.87 43.03 6.65
C THR A 55 -9.41 44.10 5.70
N CYS A 56 -10.32 44.70 4.95
CA CYS A 56 -10.01 45.81 4.04
C CYS A 56 -11.23 46.69 3.76
N LYS A 57 -11.01 47.79 3.04
CA LYS A 57 -12.07 48.57 2.41
C LYS A 57 -12.12 48.29 0.92
N ALA A 58 -13.31 48.05 0.40
CA ALA A 58 -13.59 47.82 -1.01
C ALA A 58 -14.39 49.00 -1.57
N LYS A 59 -13.79 49.77 -2.48
CA LYS A 59 -14.42 50.91 -3.14
C LYS A 59 -14.80 50.52 -4.57
N ILE A 60 -16.10 50.51 -4.87
CA ILE A 60 -16.65 50.20 -6.18
C ILE A 60 -17.13 51.49 -6.84
N THR A 61 -16.59 51.83 -8.00
CA THR A 61 -16.90 53.06 -8.74
C THR A 61 -17.41 52.74 -10.13
N GLY A 62 -18.51 53.36 -10.55
CA GLY A 62 -19.01 53.20 -11.91
C GLY A 62 -18.10 53.85 -12.96
N VAL A 63 -17.85 53.13 -14.06
CA VAL A 63 -17.03 53.59 -15.20
C VAL A 63 -17.90 53.77 -16.45
N SER A 64 -18.71 52.76 -16.78
CA SER A 64 -19.71 52.78 -17.85
C SER A 64 -20.94 51.97 -17.43
N ASP A 65 -21.97 51.86 -18.28
CA ASP A 65 -23.25 51.24 -17.95
C ASP A 65 -23.15 49.80 -17.39
N GLN A 66 -22.12 49.04 -17.79
CA GLN A 66 -21.91 47.65 -17.37
C GLN A 66 -20.52 47.41 -16.77
N VAL A 67 -19.70 48.45 -16.59
CA VAL A 67 -18.30 48.29 -16.16
C VAL A 67 -18.04 49.10 -14.91
N PHE A 68 -17.48 48.43 -13.92
CA PHE A 68 -17.20 48.99 -12.60
C PHE A 68 -15.73 48.77 -12.23
N LEU A 69 -15.22 49.68 -11.41
CA LEU A 69 -13.87 49.67 -10.89
C LEU A 69 -13.89 49.33 -9.40
N LEU A 70 -13.21 48.26 -9.01
CA LEU A 70 -12.90 47.91 -7.63
C LEU A 70 -11.50 48.41 -7.26
N GLN A 71 -11.41 49.18 -6.18
CA GLN A 71 -10.17 49.57 -5.53
C GLN A 71 -10.19 49.10 -4.08
N VAL A 72 -9.15 48.38 -3.65
CA VAL A 72 -9.03 47.89 -2.27
C VAL A 72 -8.01 48.74 -1.52
N SER A 73 -8.31 49.12 -0.28
CA SER A 73 -7.42 49.88 0.60
C SER A 73 -7.50 49.39 2.04
N ASP A 74 -6.62 49.90 2.90
CA ASP A 74 -6.59 49.60 4.34
C ASP A 74 -6.56 48.09 4.64
N LEU A 75 -5.76 47.34 3.89
CA LEU A 75 -5.62 45.88 4.06
C LEU A 75 -4.84 45.56 5.34
N ASP A 76 -5.45 44.75 6.20
CA ASP A 76 -4.80 44.10 7.33
C ASP A 76 -4.94 42.57 7.22
N PHE A 77 -3.94 41.86 7.73
CA PHE A 77 -3.84 40.41 7.70
C PHE A 77 -3.41 39.90 9.08
N ALA A 78 -4.18 38.98 9.65
CA ALA A 78 -3.88 38.38 10.94
C ALA A 78 -3.91 36.85 10.89
N GLU A 79 -3.07 36.23 11.71
CA GLU A 79 -2.80 34.80 11.75
C GLU A 79 -3.24 34.20 13.09
N TYR A 80 -3.77 32.98 13.05
CA TYR A 80 -4.17 32.23 14.23
C TYR A 80 -3.54 30.83 14.23
N ASN A 81 -2.86 30.47 15.32
CA ASN A 81 -2.34 29.13 15.58
C ASN A 81 -2.22 28.92 17.09
N GLY A 82 -3.02 28.02 17.66
CA GLY A 82 -3.02 27.80 19.11
C GLY A 82 -4.37 27.36 19.65
N PHE A 83 -4.60 27.55 20.94
CA PHE A 83 -5.83 27.13 21.61
C PHE A 83 -6.80 28.32 21.77
N PRO A 84 -8.11 28.17 21.47
CA PRO A 84 -9.09 29.27 21.45
C PRO A 84 -9.13 30.16 22.69
N GLU A 85 -8.88 29.60 23.87
CA GLU A 85 -8.94 30.34 25.14
C GLU A 85 -7.60 31.00 25.54
N LYS A 86 -6.50 30.66 24.85
CA LYS A 86 -5.14 31.09 25.20
C LYS A 86 -4.52 32.02 24.17
N ASN A 87 -5.01 31.96 22.93
CA ASN A 87 -4.40 32.61 21.79
C ASN A 87 -5.45 33.47 21.07
N ASP A 88 -5.02 34.62 20.57
CA ASP A 88 -5.79 35.53 19.71
C ASP A 88 -5.14 35.62 18.32
N TYR A 89 -5.81 36.28 17.37
CA TYR A 89 -5.20 36.59 16.07
C TYR A 89 -4.05 37.59 16.22
N GLU A 90 -2.90 37.24 15.65
CA GLU A 90 -1.70 38.08 15.63
C GLU A 90 -1.53 38.75 14.26
N ALA A 91 -1.25 40.05 14.22
CA ALA A 91 -1.06 40.78 12.97
C ALA A 91 0.22 40.33 12.23
N SER A 92 0.14 40.17 10.90
CA SER A 92 1.26 39.79 10.03
C SER A 92 1.56 40.91 9.02
N PRO A 93 2.22 42.01 9.46
CA PRO A 93 2.33 43.23 8.67
C PRO A 93 3.18 43.08 7.39
N LYS A 94 4.18 42.18 7.40
CA LYS A 94 5.00 41.90 6.20
C LYS A 94 4.17 41.24 5.11
N LEU A 95 3.39 40.21 5.48
CA LEU A 95 2.50 39.52 4.54
C LEU A 95 1.39 40.45 4.06
N ALA A 96 0.78 41.22 4.98
CA ALA A 96 -0.23 42.23 4.63
C ALA A 96 0.32 43.22 3.59
N LYS A 97 1.54 43.73 3.77
CA LYS A 97 2.20 44.63 2.81
C LYS A 97 2.42 43.98 1.44
N ARG A 98 2.84 42.70 1.40
CA ARG A 98 3.04 41.95 0.15
C ARG A 98 1.74 41.76 -0.61
N ILE A 99 0.66 41.40 0.08
CA ILE A 99 -0.67 41.24 -0.55
C ILE A 99 -1.20 42.61 -1.01
N ALA A 100 -1.07 43.65 -0.17
CA ALA A 100 -1.50 45.01 -0.49
C ALA A 100 -0.80 45.57 -1.73
N ALA A 101 0.48 45.26 -1.96
CA ALA A 101 1.23 45.71 -3.13
C ALA A 101 0.58 45.29 -4.46
N GLN A 102 -0.20 44.21 -4.46
CA GLN A 102 -0.99 43.76 -5.61
C GLN A 102 -2.45 44.20 -5.52
N LEU A 103 -3.10 44.02 -4.36
CA LEU A 103 -4.53 44.24 -4.17
C LEU A 103 -4.95 45.72 -4.22
N VAL A 104 -4.03 46.66 -3.95
CA VAL A 104 -4.28 48.12 -4.08
C VAL A 104 -4.37 48.57 -5.54
N LYS A 105 -3.86 47.77 -6.48
CA LYS A 105 -3.98 48.07 -7.91
C LYS A 105 -5.45 47.96 -8.34
N PRO A 106 -5.89 48.77 -9.33
CA PRO A 106 -7.28 48.76 -9.79
C PRO A 106 -7.68 47.43 -10.44
N PHE A 107 -8.91 46.97 -10.18
CA PHE A 107 -9.55 45.85 -10.87
C PHE A 107 -10.83 46.34 -11.54
N MET A 108 -11.01 46.06 -12.83
CA MET A 108 -12.27 46.32 -13.51
C MET A 108 -13.07 45.04 -13.63
N PHE A 109 -14.39 45.14 -13.56
CA PHE A 109 -15.25 43.99 -13.79
C PHE A 109 -16.51 44.39 -14.53
N GLU A 110 -16.95 43.50 -15.40
CA GLU A 110 -18.22 43.63 -16.09
C GLU A 110 -19.34 43.11 -15.19
N TYR A 111 -20.39 43.91 -15.02
CA TYR A 111 -21.49 43.61 -14.12
C TYR A 111 -22.84 43.95 -14.76
N THR A 112 -23.72 42.96 -14.85
CA THR A 112 -25.07 43.12 -15.40
C THR A 112 -26.05 42.24 -14.66
N ASN A 113 -27.17 42.82 -14.20
CA ASN A 113 -28.29 42.10 -13.57
C ASN A 113 -27.88 41.11 -12.46
N GLY A 114 -26.99 41.50 -11.55
CA GLY A 114 -26.57 40.59 -10.48
C GLY A 114 -25.45 39.63 -10.85
N HIS A 115 -24.81 39.78 -12.03
CA HIS A 115 -23.79 38.84 -12.50
C HIS A 115 -22.50 39.52 -12.94
N VAL A 116 -21.37 38.96 -12.52
CA VAL A 116 -20.01 39.31 -12.94
C VAL A 116 -19.58 38.41 -14.10
N SER A 117 -19.40 38.97 -15.31
CA SER A 117 -19.04 38.20 -16.51
C SER A 117 -17.52 38.05 -16.68
N ASP A 118 -16.77 39.13 -16.53
CA ASP A 118 -15.31 39.15 -16.69
C ASP A 118 -14.63 40.05 -15.66
N ILE A 119 -13.39 39.71 -15.31
CA ILE A 119 -12.54 40.46 -14.38
C ILE A 119 -11.26 40.86 -15.13
N LEU A 120 -10.95 42.15 -15.13
CA LEU A 120 -9.84 42.77 -15.83
C LEU A 120 -8.83 43.30 -14.81
N ALA A 121 -7.56 42.96 -14.97
CA ALA A 121 -6.49 43.34 -14.05
C ALA A 121 -5.15 43.54 -14.77
N SER A 122 -4.17 44.16 -14.11
CA SER A 122 -2.79 44.24 -14.63
C SER A 122 -2.17 42.85 -14.74
N ALA A 123 -1.33 42.64 -15.77
CA ALA A 123 -0.73 41.33 -16.06
C ALA A 123 0.13 40.78 -14.90
N GLU A 124 0.79 41.67 -14.18
CA GLU A 124 1.68 41.36 -13.04
C GLU A 124 0.95 40.87 -11.77
N ILE A 125 -0.38 40.97 -11.71
CA ILE A 125 -1.16 40.54 -10.54
C ILE A 125 -1.34 39.01 -10.61
N SER A 126 -0.95 38.35 -9.52
CA SER A 126 -1.01 36.89 -9.43
C SER A 126 -2.46 36.38 -9.39
N THR A 127 -2.67 35.19 -9.94
CA THR A 127 -3.99 34.53 -9.95
C THR A 127 -4.54 34.35 -8.53
N THR A 128 -3.68 34.10 -7.53
CA THR A 128 -4.05 34.03 -6.10
C THR A 128 -4.74 35.33 -5.64
N VAL A 129 -4.18 36.50 -5.98
CA VAL A 129 -4.77 37.79 -5.59
C VAL A 129 -6.06 38.06 -6.37
N VAL A 130 -6.11 37.71 -7.67
CA VAL A 130 -7.36 37.80 -8.44
C VAL A 130 -8.45 36.89 -7.85
N ASN A 131 -8.11 35.71 -7.32
CA ASN A 131 -9.07 34.85 -6.66
C ASN A 131 -9.60 35.46 -5.35
N ILE A 132 -8.78 36.16 -4.56
CA ILE A 132 -9.28 36.94 -3.40
C ILE A 132 -10.29 38.00 -3.88
N VAL A 133 -10.01 38.67 -5.00
CA VAL A 133 -10.97 39.62 -5.62
C VAL A 133 -12.25 38.91 -6.06
N ARG A 134 -12.19 37.70 -6.62
CA ARG A 134 -13.39 36.88 -6.89
C ARG A 134 -14.19 36.62 -5.60
N GLY A 135 -13.51 36.31 -4.49
CA GLY A 135 -14.16 36.13 -3.18
C GLY A 135 -14.93 37.37 -2.70
N ILE A 136 -14.37 38.57 -2.91
CA ILE A 136 -15.04 39.84 -2.61
C ILE A 136 -16.22 40.06 -3.56
N LEU A 137 -16.01 39.90 -4.87
CA LEU A 137 -17.02 40.15 -5.91
C LEU A 137 -18.17 39.15 -5.90
N GLU A 138 -17.98 37.95 -5.36
CA GLU A 138 -19.03 36.93 -5.21
C GLU A 138 -20.26 37.44 -4.44
N PHE A 139 -20.12 38.41 -3.53
CA PHE A 139 -21.29 39.03 -2.89
C PHE A 139 -22.20 39.79 -3.86
N PHE A 140 -21.71 40.14 -5.04
CA PHE A 140 -22.49 40.80 -6.08
C PHE A 140 -23.08 39.79 -7.08
N GLN A 141 -22.74 38.51 -6.97
CA GLN A 141 -23.24 37.41 -7.79
C GLN A 141 -24.56 36.87 -7.22
N VAL A 142 -25.67 37.58 -7.46
CA VAL A 142 -26.97 37.27 -6.84
C VAL A 142 -28.16 37.57 -7.75
N THR A 143 -29.03 36.58 -7.94
CA THR A 143 -30.22 36.70 -8.80
C THR A 143 -31.48 36.92 -7.96
N VAL A 144 -32.01 38.14 -7.90
CA VAL A 144 -33.22 38.47 -7.12
C VAL A 144 -34.48 38.46 -7.99
N LYS A 145 -35.43 37.56 -7.71
CA LYS A 145 -36.76 37.56 -8.36
C LYS A 145 -37.76 38.34 -7.51
N THR A 146 -38.38 39.36 -8.10
CA THR A 146 -39.37 40.19 -7.39
C THR A 146 -40.76 39.56 -7.29
N THR A 147 -41.02 38.47 -8.03
CA THR A 147 -42.33 37.81 -8.12
C THR A 147 -42.44 36.53 -7.27
N GLN A 148 -41.32 36.04 -6.72
CA GLN A 148 -41.25 34.75 -6.01
C GLN A 148 -40.42 34.92 -4.73
N HIS A 149 -40.96 34.51 -3.59
CA HIS A 149 -40.23 34.57 -2.32
C HIS A 149 -39.31 33.37 -2.08
N ILE A 150 -39.63 32.21 -2.67
CA ILE A 150 -38.79 31.01 -2.62
C ILE A 150 -38.66 30.48 -4.04
N TYR A 151 -37.44 30.24 -4.48
CA TYR A 151 -37.16 29.70 -5.81
C TYR A 151 -35.78 29.07 -5.88
N GLU A 152 -35.60 28.23 -6.89
CA GLU A 152 -34.32 27.60 -7.18
C GLU A 152 -33.88 27.94 -8.61
N LEU A 153 -32.58 28.04 -8.85
CA LEU A 153 -32.00 28.14 -10.18
C LEU A 153 -30.56 27.62 -10.21
N GLU A 154 -30.08 27.29 -11.39
CA GLU A 154 -28.66 27.01 -11.62
C GLU A 154 -27.96 28.30 -12.04
N GLU A 155 -26.91 28.72 -11.31
CA GLU A 155 -26.15 29.93 -11.61
C GLU A 155 -24.64 29.73 -11.44
N ILE A 156 -23.88 30.64 -12.03
CA ILE A 156 -22.41 30.66 -11.93
C ILE A 156 -22.04 31.46 -10.69
N GLY A 157 -21.15 30.91 -9.86
CA GLY A 157 -20.49 31.58 -8.75
C GLY A 157 -19.03 31.12 -8.62
N ILE A 158 -18.38 31.48 -7.53
CA ILE A 158 -16.96 31.17 -7.31
C ILE A 158 -16.66 29.66 -7.30
N HIS A 159 -17.63 28.84 -6.88
CA HIS A 159 -17.52 27.37 -6.86
C HIS A 159 -17.80 26.70 -8.23
N GLY A 160 -18.15 27.48 -9.26
CA GLY A 160 -18.54 26.98 -10.57
C GLY A 160 -20.02 27.19 -10.87
N LYS A 161 -20.63 26.28 -11.63
CA LYS A 161 -22.04 26.36 -12.04
C LYS A 161 -22.88 25.39 -11.22
N CYS A 162 -23.56 25.90 -10.20
CA CYS A 162 -24.19 25.11 -9.14
C CYS A 162 -25.68 25.44 -8.99
N GLN A 163 -26.43 24.53 -8.37
CA GLN A 163 -27.82 24.78 -7.98
C GLN A 163 -27.86 25.69 -6.74
N SER A 164 -28.67 26.73 -6.78
CA SER A 164 -28.87 27.71 -5.71
C SER A 164 -30.33 27.79 -5.30
N ASN A 165 -30.58 27.81 -4.00
CA ASN A 165 -31.91 27.94 -3.39
C ASN A 165 -32.02 29.30 -2.70
N TYR A 166 -33.07 30.05 -3.01
CA TYR A 166 -33.30 31.39 -2.49
C TYR A 166 -34.54 31.45 -1.61
N ALA A 167 -34.46 32.24 -0.54
CA ALA A 167 -35.58 32.63 0.31
C ALA A 167 -35.52 34.14 0.62
N ILE A 168 -36.62 34.86 0.38
CA ILE A 168 -36.73 36.31 0.55
C ILE A 168 -37.74 36.63 1.65
N GLU A 169 -37.27 37.29 2.69
CA GLU A 169 -38.06 37.79 3.82
C GLU A 169 -38.04 39.32 3.83
N GLY A 170 -39.21 39.96 3.85
CA GLY A 170 -39.32 41.42 3.93
C GLY A 170 -39.50 41.90 5.36
N ASP A 171 -38.71 42.88 5.78
CA ASP A 171 -38.92 43.60 7.03
C ASP A 171 -40.09 44.58 6.87
N THR A 172 -41.14 44.39 7.66
CA THR A 172 -42.36 45.19 7.63
C THR A 172 -42.18 46.62 8.15
N GLU A 173 -41.13 46.90 8.92
CA GLU A 173 -40.85 48.23 9.47
C GLU A 173 -39.95 49.05 8.55
N THR A 174 -38.91 48.44 7.98
CA THR A 174 -37.89 49.15 7.18
C THR A 174 -38.08 49.00 5.66
N ASN A 175 -38.93 48.07 5.21
CA ASN A 175 -39.07 47.61 3.82
C ASN A 175 -37.79 46.97 3.23
N TYR A 176 -36.81 46.61 4.06
CA TYR A 176 -35.60 45.94 3.60
C TYR A 176 -35.90 44.46 3.32
N TRP A 177 -35.18 43.87 2.38
CA TRP A 177 -35.25 42.42 2.13
C TRP A 177 -34.04 41.72 2.72
N ASN A 178 -34.30 40.68 3.50
CA ASN A 178 -33.33 39.68 3.90
C ASN A 178 -33.42 38.52 2.91
N ILE A 179 -32.39 38.37 2.09
CA ILE A 179 -32.31 37.32 1.07
C ILE A 179 -31.32 36.28 1.55
N THR A 180 -31.78 35.04 1.71
CA THR A 180 -30.93 33.89 2.00
C THR A 180 -30.72 33.10 0.72
N GLN A 181 -29.47 32.84 0.37
CA GLN A 181 -29.06 31.96 -0.72
C GLN A 181 -28.29 30.77 -0.13
N VAL A 182 -28.68 29.55 -0.49
CA VAL A 182 -27.96 28.32 -0.17
C VAL A 182 -27.47 27.71 -1.47
N VAL A 183 -26.16 27.51 -1.59
CA VAL A 183 -25.54 26.97 -2.79
C VAL A 183 -25.21 25.48 -2.56
N ASP A 184 -25.76 24.60 -3.39
CA ASP A 184 -25.44 23.18 -3.37
C ASP A 184 -24.16 22.92 -4.18
N VAL A 185 -23.02 23.04 -3.49
CA VAL A 185 -21.69 22.77 -4.08
C VAL A 185 -21.44 21.28 -4.35
N THR A 186 -22.34 20.38 -3.92
CA THR A 186 -22.22 18.95 -4.23
C THR A 186 -22.79 18.62 -5.61
N ASN A 187 -23.80 19.36 -6.06
CA ASN A 187 -24.52 19.16 -7.32
C ASN A 187 -24.28 20.32 -8.30
N CYS A 188 -23.02 20.52 -8.69
CA CYS A 188 -22.65 21.47 -9.73
C CYS A 188 -22.35 20.76 -11.05
N ARG A 189 -22.75 21.38 -12.17
CA ARG A 189 -22.43 20.93 -13.52
C ARG A 189 -20.97 21.19 -13.87
N GLU A 190 -20.45 22.34 -13.45
CA GLU A 190 -19.05 22.72 -13.55
C GLU A 190 -18.56 23.02 -12.14
N LYS A 191 -17.56 22.30 -11.66
CA LYS A 191 -17.03 22.44 -10.30
C LYS A 191 -15.66 23.11 -10.33
N ALA A 192 -15.47 24.07 -9.45
CA ALA A 192 -14.14 24.57 -9.09
C ALA A 192 -13.47 23.60 -8.09
N GLU A 193 -13.26 22.36 -8.53
CA GLU A 193 -12.54 21.32 -7.82
C GLU A 193 -11.51 20.65 -8.73
N MET A 194 -10.44 20.13 -8.15
CA MET A 194 -9.39 19.45 -8.90
C MET A 194 -8.87 18.24 -8.13
N TYR A 195 -8.55 17.17 -8.86
CA TYR A 195 -7.89 15.97 -8.32
C TYR A 195 -6.54 15.79 -9.00
N SER A 196 -5.51 15.46 -8.22
CA SER A 196 -4.19 15.07 -8.75
C SER A 196 -3.71 13.77 -8.08
N GLY A 197 -3.03 12.92 -8.86
CA GLY A 197 -2.45 11.65 -8.39
C GLY A 197 -3.45 10.58 -7.94
N MET A 198 -4.72 10.67 -8.36
CA MET A 198 -5.78 9.73 -7.99
C MET A 198 -6.34 8.92 -9.17
N ALA A 199 -5.78 9.06 -10.37
CA ALA A 199 -6.33 8.44 -11.58
C ALA A 199 -6.39 6.89 -11.54
N ASN A 200 -5.48 6.26 -10.80
CA ASN A 200 -5.46 4.80 -10.62
C ASN A 200 -6.27 4.31 -9.39
N ALA A 201 -6.87 5.23 -8.62
CA ALA A 201 -7.74 4.90 -7.49
C ALA A 201 -9.20 4.90 -7.94
N VAL A 202 -9.71 3.71 -8.28
CA VAL A 202 -11.07 3.54 -8.83
C VAL A 202 -12.10 3.92 -7.78
N GLU A 203 -13.15 4.63 -8.17
CA GLU A 203 -14.22 5.02 -7.26
C GLU A 203 -15.11 3.83 -6.85
N ASP A 204 -15.35 3.67 -5.55
CA ASP A 204 -16.31 2.70 -4.98
C ASP A 204 -17.58 3.43 -4.56
N LYS A 205 -18.55 3.48 -5.48
CA LYS A 205 -19.84 4.16 -5.26
C LYS A 205 -20.58 3.66 -4.02
N LEU A 206 -20.58 2.34 -3.79
CA LEU A 206 -21.27 1.74 -2.63
C LEU A 206 -20.59 2.11 -1.32
N SER A 207 -19.25 2.14 -1.29
CA SER A 207 -18.52 2.64 -0.11
C SER A 207 -18.77 4.14 0.13
N ARG A 208 -18.84 4.96 -0.94
CA ARG A 208 -19.19 6.40 -0.82
C ARG A 208 -20.61 6.62 -0.29
N GLU A 209 -21.56 5.75 -0.63
CA GLU A 209 -22.93 5.79 -0.10
C GLU A 209 -22.98 5.45 1.40
N ARG A 210 -22.07 4.60 1.90
CA ARG A 210 -21.94 4.29 3.33
C ARG A 210 -21.35 5.45 4.14
N GLY A 211 -20.51 6.29 3.51
CA GLY A 211 -20.04 7.55 4.10
C GLY A 211 -19.19 8.36 3.13
N LYS A 212 -19.57 9.63 2.91
CA LYS A 212 -18.76 10.60 2.16
C LYS A 212 -17.72 11.22 3.08
N SER A 213 -16.46 11.22 2.65
CA SER A 213 -15.36 11.81 3.43
C SER A 213 -15.32 13.33 3.41
N VAL A 214 -15.94 13.98 2.42
CA VAL A 214 -16.01 15.45 2.32
C VAL A 214 -17.46 15.87 2.09
N PHE A 215 -17.92 16.83 2.89
CA PHE A 215 -19.22 17.46 2.75
C PHE A 215 -19.11 18.96 3.02
N SER A 216 -19.74 19.79 2.18
CA SER A 216 -19.65 21.25 2.28
C SER A 216 -21.03 21.89 2.23
N THR A 217 -21.24 22.94 3.02
CA THR A 217 -22.46 23.77 3.02
C THR A 217 -22.08 25.22 2.81
N VAL A 218 -22.76 25.92 1.90
CA VAL A 218 -22.50 27.33 1.60
C VAL A 218 -23.81 28.12 1.72
N ARG A 219 -23.78 29.19 2.51
CA ARG A 219 -24.93 30.07 2.72
C ARG A 219 -24.51 31.54 2.65
N TYR A 220 -25.26 32.33 1.91
CA TYR A 220 -25.18 33.79 1.91
C TYR A 220 -26.47 34.40 2.44
N VAL A 221 -26.35 35.49 3.20
CA VAL A 221 -27.45 36.30 3.71
C VAL A 221 -27.19 37.74 3.32
N TYR A 222 -28.13 38.37 2.62
CA TYR A 222 -28.04 39.74 2.14
C TYR A 222 -29.12 40.59 2.78
N THR A 223 -28.77 41.80 3.21
CA THR A 223 -29.72 42.84 3.58
C THR A 223 -29.75 43.89 2.48
N VAL A 224 -30.90 44.00 1.82
CA VAL A 224 -31.09 44.80 0.61
C VAL A 224 -32.07 45.93 0.89
N LYS A 225 -31.60 47.17 0.74
CA LYS A 225 -32.42 48.37 0.79
C LYS A 225 -33.01 48.66 -0.59
N PRO A 226 -34.34 48.78 -0.74
CA PRO A 226 -34.93 49.15 -2.03
C PRO A 226 -34.62 50.60 -2.40
N SER A 227 -34.46 50.87 -3.70
CA SER A 227 -34.37 52.24 -4.22
C SER A 227 -35.03 52.37 -5.59
N ALA A 228 -35.20 53.59 -6.09
CA ALA A 228 -35.69 53.84 -7.44
C ALA A 228 -34.70 53.40 -8.54
N GLU A 229 -33.42 53.28 -8.18
CA GLU A 229 -32.32 52.93 -9.10
C GLU A 229 -32.01 51.43 -9.08
N GLY A 230 -32.55 50.68 -8.11
CA GLY A 230 -32.28 49.25 -7.86
C GLY A 230 -32.05 48.94 -6.38
N GLY A 231 -32.04 47.65 -6.02
CA GLY A 231 -31.76 47.20 -4.65
C GLY A 231 -30.28 47.40 -4.29
N LEU A 232 -30.03 48.06 -3.16
CA LEU A 232 -28.70 48.34 -2.63
C LEU A 232 -28.36 47.34 -1.50
N ILE A 233 -27.28 46.59 -1.67
CA ILE A 233 -26.74 45.72 -0.61
C ILE A 233 -26.15 46.62 0.49
N THR A 234 -26.81 46.67 1.66
CA THR A 234 -26.28 47.42 2.81
C THR A 234 -25.39 46.55 3.69
N ALA A 235 -25.68 45.26 3.75
CA ALA A 235 -24.87 44.25 4.41
C ALA A 235 -24.99 42.90 3.69
N ALA A 236 -23.92 42.11 3.70
CA ALA A 236 -23.93 40.72 3.26
C ALA A 236 -23.04 39.87 4.16
N HIS A 237 -23.46 38.66 4.45
CA HIS A 237 -22.74 37.68 5.27
C HIS A 237 -22.70 36.34 4.54
N GLY A 238 -21.52 35.75 4.40
CA GLY A 238 -21.29 34.44 3.82
C GLY A 238 -20.71 33.48 4.85
N LEU A 239 -21.25 32.27 4.91
CA LEU A 239 -20.75 31.17 5.74
C LEU A 239 -20.62 29.91 4.88
N GLU A 240 -19.40 29.44 4.76
CA GLU A 240 -19.07 28.13 4.22
C GLU A 240 -18.50 27.25 5.32
N GLN A 241 -18.96 26.00 5.38
CA GLN A 241 -18.45 24.98 6.28
C GLN A 241 -18.16 23.72 5.48
N GLN A 242 -16.94 23.20 5.62
CA GLN A 242 -16.56 21.91 5.05
C GLN A 242 -16.17 20.97 6.18
N TYR A 243 -16.68 19.75 6.11
CA TYR A 243 -16.39 18.66 7.02
C TYR A 243 -15.56 17.63 6.28
N PHE A 244 -14.40 17.30 6.83
CA PHE A 244 -13.52 16.24 6.35
C PHE A 244 -13.45 15.12 7.39
N SER A 245 -13.87 13.92 7.00
CA SER A 245 -13.66 12.69 7.78
C SER A 245 -12.84 11.70 6.96
N PRO A 246 -11.61 11.35 7.40
CA PRO A 246 -10.80 10.33 6.73
C PRO A 246 -11.38 8.91 6.89
N PHE A 247 -12.38 8.73 7.76
CA PHE A 247 -13.07 7.48 8.06
C PHE A 247 -14.59 7.66 7.88
N ASN A 248 -15.43 6.80 8.46
CA ASN A 248 -16.88 7.04 8.46
C ASN A 248 -17.20 8.36 9.20
N VAL A 249 -18.15 9.16 8.69
CA VAL A 249 -18.58 10.44 9.28
C VAL A 249 -19.08 10.33 10.71
N LYS A 250 -19.58 9.14 11.10
CA LYS A 250 -19.86 8.85 12.51
C LYS A 250 -18.58 9.08 13.34
N GLY A 251 -17.44 8.66 12.84
CA GLY A 251 -16.13 8.61 13.47
C GLY A 251 -15.37 9.93 13.70
N GLY A 252 -16.01 11.10 13.66
CA GLY A 252 -15.38 12.39 13.94
C GLY A 252 -14.90 13.13 12.67
N THR A 253 -14.88 14.45 12.75
CA THR A 253 -14.72 15.36 11.62
C THR A 253 -13.75 16.49 11.92
N PHE A 254 -12.83 16.74 11.00
CA PHE A 254 -12.18 18.05 10.90
C PHE A 254 -13.14 19.01 10.22
N LYS A 255 -13.11 20.27 10.65
CA LYS A 255 -14.01 21.29 10.14
C LYS A 255 -13.22 22.51 9.68
N MET A 256 -13.41 22.88 8.42
CA MET A 256 -13.06 24.21 7.90
C MET A 256 -14.30 25.10 7.96
N GLN A 257 -14.13 26.34 8.41
CA GLN A 257 -15.16 27.37 8.40
C GLN A 257 -14.62 28.63 7.74
N ALA A 258 -15.19 29.03 6.61
CA ALA A 258 -14.89 30.27 5.92
C ALA A 258 -16.07 31.24 6.07
N MET A 259 -15.82 32.38 6.70
CA MET A 259 -16.79 33.45 6.94
C MET A 259 -16.36 34.70 6.19
N LYS A 260 -17.30 35.40 5.58
CA LYS A 260 -17.05 36.76 5.06
C LYS A 260 -18.21 37.68 5.35
N GLU A 261 -17.91 38.95 5.51
CA GLU A 261 -18.87 40.02 5.75
C GLU A 261 -18.54 41.23 4.89
N LEU A 262 -19.58 41.88 4.39
CA LEU A 262 -19.51 43.12 3.62
C LEU A 262 -20.52 44.10 4.19
N THR A 263 -20.09 45.29 4.61
CA THR A 263 -20.98 46.33 5.16
C THR A 263 -20.76 47.64 4.44
N LEU A 264 -21.84 48.26 3.99
CA LEU A 264 -21.81 49.56 3.29
C LEU A 264 -21.44 50.68 4.27
N LEU A 265 -20.38 51.42 3.96
CA LEU A 265 -19.91 52.57 4.73
C LEU A 265 -20.47 53.88 4.18
N SER A 266 -20.38 54.09 2.86
CA SER A 266 -20.81 55.34 2.24
C SER A 266 -21.20 55.15 0.76
N VAL A 267 -22.06 56.06 0.28
CA VAL A 267 -22.42 56.19 -1.14
C VAL A 267 -22.23 57.65 -1.53
N SER A 268 -21.49 57.89 -2.61
CA SER A 268 -21.22 59.24 -3.14
C SER A 268 -21.37 59.28 -4.66
N ASP A 269 -21.48 60.48 -5.24
CA ASP A 269 -21.49 60.66 -6.69
C ASP A 269 -20.07 60.49 -7.27
N THR A 270 -19.97 59.78 -8.40
CA THR A 270 -18.68 59.54 -9.07
C THR A 270 -18.10 60.84 -9.63
N ALA A 271 -16.91 61.23 -9.20
CA ALA A 271 -16.20 62.41 -9.69
C ALA A 271 -15.21 62.06 -10.81
N SER A 272 -15.47 62.57 -12.03
CA SER A 272 -14.61 62.52 -13.23
C SER A 272 -14.18 61.14 -13.74
N ALA A 273 -13.76 61.08 -15.01
CA ALA A 273 -13.32 59.84 -15.66
C ALA A 273 -12.05 59.29 -15.00
N ILE A 274 -12.08 58.02 -14.58
CA ILE A 274 -10.95 57.34 -13.97
C ILE A 274 -10.08 56.73 -15.08
N THR A 275 -8.82 57.15 -15.15
CA THR A 275 -7.85 56.59 -16.11
C THR A 275 -7.16 55.38 -15.48
N THR A 276 -7.38 54.20 -16.04
CA THR A 276 -6.66 52.97 -15.68
C THR A 276 -5.51 52.70 -16.64
N GLY A 277 -4.47 52.02 -16.17
CA GLY A 277 -3.40 51.49 -17.05
C GLY A 277 -3.90 50.36 -17.95
N PRO A 278 -3.02 49.74 -18.76
CA PRO A 278 -3.37 48.57 -19.56
C PRO A 278 -3.86 47.42 -18.66
N MET A 279 -4.98 46.80 -19.04
CA MET A 279 -5.63 45.70 -18.32
C MET A 279 -5.79 44.52 -19.26
N GLU A 280 -5.74 43.31 -18.71
CA GLU A 280 -6.05 42.06 -19.43
C GLU A 280 -7.16 41.30 -18.72
N SER A 281 -7.91 40.51 -19.50
CA SER A 281 -8.93 39.62 -18.96
C SER A 281 -8.26 38.53 -18.13
N LYS A 282 -8.72 38.37 -16.89
CA LYS A 282 -8.37 37.28 -15.98
C LYS A 282 -9.48 36.21 -15.94
N GLY A 283 -10.53 36.36 -16.75
CA GLY A 283 -11.68 35.46 -16.84
C GLY A 283 -12.77 35.74 -15.81
N ASN A 284 -13.77 34.85 -15.80
CA ASN A 284 -14.99 34.97 -15.00
C ASN A 284 -14.79 34.79 -13.47
N ILE A 285 -15.90 34.85 -12.72
CA ILE A 285 -15.97 34.73 -11.25
C ILE A 285 -15.55 33.35 -10.72
N VAL A 286 -15.58 32.31 -11.55
CA VAL A 286 -15.19 30.95 -11.14
C VAL A 286 -13.71 30.94 -10.76
N TYR A 287 -13.41 30.35 -9.60
CA TYR A 287 -12.04 30.22 -9.11
C TYR A 287 -11.10 29.57 -10.14
N LYS A 288 -9.85 30.05 -10.21
CA LYS A 288 -8.82 29.52 -11.10
C LYS A 288 -7.66 28.93 -10.29
N PHE A 289 -7.41 27.63 -10.42
CA PHE A 289 -6.24 26.98 -9.82
C PHE A 289 -4.98 27.41 -10.57
N ALA A 290 -4.00 27.96 -9.84
CA ALA A 290 -2.69 28.35 -10.37
C ALA A 290 -1.60 27.76 -9.47
N ASP A 291 -0.47 27.37 -10.07
CA ASP A 291 0.72 26.85 -9.38
C ASP A 291 0.44 25.69 -8.41
N ALA A 292 -0.64 24.95 -8.65
CA ALA A 292 -1.08 23.86 -7.77
C ALA A 292 -0.01 22.78 -7.65
N ASP A 293 0.69 22.44 -8.74
CA ASP A 293 1.74 21.45 -8.74
C ASP A 293 3.03 21.95 -8.07
N VAL A 294 3.26 23.26 -8.01
CA VAL A 294 4.46 23.85 -7.38
C VAL A 294 4.27 24.00 -5.86
N ASN A 295 3.08 24.38 -5.40
CA ASN A 295 2.83 24.64 -3.98
C ASN A 295 2.60 23.34 -3.22
N ILE A 296 3.59 22.90 -2.43
CA ILE A 296 3.50 21.71 -1.58
C ILE A 296 3.09 22.13 -0.14
N PRO A 297 1.98 21.61 0.42
CA PRO A 297 1.38 22.12 1.68
C PRO A 297 2.11 21.72 2.97
N ILE A 298 3.21 20.98 2.90
CA ILE A 298 3.99 20.51 4.06
C ILE A 298 5.21 21.39 4.36
N LEU A 299 5.56 22.31 3.45
CA LEU A 299 6.65 23.25 3.64
C LEU A 299 6.41 24.55 2.87
N MET A 300 7.13 25.61 3.25
CA MET A 300 7.12 26.89 2.56
C MET A 300 8.55 27.41 2.47
N GLN A 301 8.98 27.80 1.28
CA GLN A 301 10.32 28.33 1.02
C GLN A 301 10.29 29.34 -0.14
N ASN A 302 11.29 30.22 -0.18
CA ASN A 302 11.48 31.14 -1.29
C ASN A 302 12.00 30.36 -2.52
N LEU A 303 11.30 30.50 -3.65
CA LEU A 303 11.59 29.81 -4.92
C LEU A 303 12.44 30.64 -5.89
N ASP A 304 12.86 31.85 -5.52
CA ASP A 304 13.74 32.69 -6.33
C ASP A 304 15.15 32.07 -6.41
N ASN A 305 15.78 32.19 -7.58
CA ASN A 305 17.11 31.62 -7.87
C ASN A 305 17.21 30.15 -7.42
N PRO A 306 16.40 29.23 -8.00
CA PRO A 306 16.25 27.87 -7.48
C PRO A 306 17.50 26.99 -7.68
N VAL A 307 18.29 27.23 -8.73
CA VAL A 307 19.41 26.35 -9.13
C VAL A 307 20.49 26.22 -8.04
N PRO A 308 21.07 27.29 -7.48
CA PRO A 308 22.11 27.15 -6.45
C PRO A 308 21.60 26.41 -5.20
N LYS A 309 20.37 26.70 -4.78
CA LYS A 309 19.71 26.05 -3.62
C LYS A 309 19.53 24.56 -3.86
N ALA A 310 19.03 24.18 -5.04
CA ALA A 310 18.85 22.77 -5.41
C ALA A 310 20.20 22.05 -5.47
N VAL A 311 21.23 22.67 -6.08
CA VAL A 311 22.57 22.07 -6.18
C VAL A 311 23.20 21.83 -4.82
N GLU A 312 23.08 22.79 -3.90
CA GLU A 312 23.58 22.65 -2.52
C GLU A 312 22.85 21.53 -1.77
N LEU A 313 21.52 21.52 -1.79
CA LEU A 313 20.72 20.50 -1.11
C LEU A 313 20.99 19.09 -1.65
N ILE A 314 21.11 18.93 -2.98
CA ILE A 314 21.41 17.62 -3.59
C ILE A 314 22.76 17.07 -3.11
N LYS A 315 23.78 17.93 -3.03
CA LYS A 315 25.11 17.53 -2.53
C LYS A 315 25.06 17.19 -1.04
N ASN A 316 24.42 18.03 -0.23
CA ASN A 316 24.27 17.78 1.20
C ASN A 316 23.51 16.47 1.47
N LEU A 317 22.44 16.20 0.72
CA LEU A 317 21.68 14.94 0.81
C LEU A 317 22.53 13.73 0.43
N ALA A 318 23.33 13.85 -0.63
CA ALA A 318 24.24 12.79 -1.07
C ALA A 318 25.32 12.47 -0.03
N GLU A 319 25.92 13.50 0.56
CA GLU A 319 26.97 13.37 1.58
C GLU A 319 26.41 12.85 2.91
N ALA A 320 25.29 13.40 3.38
CA ALA A 320 24.68 13.00 4.65
C ALA A 320 24.15 11.55 4.66
N ASN A 321 23.85 10.99 3.48
CA ASN A 321 23.22 9.68 3.34
C ASN A 321 24.11 8.64 2.63
N GLU A 322 25.44 8.82 2.60
CA GLU A 322 26.35 7.91 1.89
C GLU A 322 26.47 6.54 2.56
N ASN A 323 26.64 6.51 3.89
CA ASN A 323 26.91 5.28 4.64
C ASN A 323 25.71 4.78 5.46
N SER A 324 24.88 5.69 5.94
CA SER A 324 23.67 5.44 6.73
C SER A 324 22.60 6.47 6.37
N ILE A 325 21.40 6.35 6.93
CA ILE A 325 20.34 7.36 6.76
C ILE A 325 20.47 8.42 7.85
N ASP A 326 20.58 9.69 7.45
CA ASP A 326 20.39 10.82 8.34
C ASP A 326 18.92 11.25 8.33
N ASN A 327 18.19 10.79 9.34
CA ASN A 327 16.78 11.10 9.54
C ASN A 327 16.48 12.60 9.68
N SER A 328 17.46 13.46 9.98
CA SER A 328 17.23 14.91 10.04
C SER A 328 17.11 15.55 8.65
N THR A 329 17.67 14.91 7.62
CA THR A 329 17.76 15.45 6.25
C THR A 329 16.64 14.99 5.32
N THR A 330 15.88 13.95 5.67
CA THR A 330 14.90 13.35 4.71
C THR A 330 13.77 14.30 4.32
N ASP A 331 13.44 15.27 5.18
CA ASP A 331 12.47 16.34 4.87
C ASP A 331 13.00 17.29 3.77
N ASP A 332 14.31 17.43 3.61
CA ASP A 332 14.93 18.29 2.59
C ASP A 332 14.71 17.74 1.17
N ILE A 333 14.42 16.44 1.02
CA ILE A 333 14.08 15.83 -0.26
C ILE A 333 12.86 16.54 -0.88
N ILE A 334 11.83 16.82 -0.08
CA ILE A 334 10.63 17.53 -0.56
C ILE A 334 10.97 18.98 -0.94
N LYS A 335 11.91 19.62 -0.23
CA LYS A 335 12.37 20.96 -0.60
C LYS A 335 13.00 20.95 -1.99
N VAL A 336 13.80 19.93 -2.30
CA VAL A 336 14.40 19.78 -3.63
C VAL A 336 13.33 19.52 -4.68
N TYR A 337 12.34 18.64 -4.42
CA TYR A 337 11.23 18.41 -5.34
C TYR A 337 10.53 19.72 -5.74
N GLN A 338 10.23 20.57 -4.76
CA GLN A 338 9.62 21.88 -5.04
C GLN A 338 10.51 22.78 -5.91
N LEU A 339 11.82 22.83 -5.64
CA LEU A 339 12.77 23.61 -6.43
C LEU A 339 12.89 23.07 -7.86
N MET A 340 12.92 21.75 -8.03
CA MET A 340 12.98 21.09 -9.35
C MET A 340 11.76 21.46 -10.20
N ARG A 341 10.57 21.57 -9.60
CA ARG A 341 9.33 21.95 -10.32
C ARG A 341 9.39 23.35 -10.95
N VAL A 342 10.15 24.30 -10.38
CA VAL A 342 10.28 25.66 -10.93
C VAL A 342 11.50 25.89 -11.82
N ILE A 343 12.50 25.00 -11.79
CA ILE A 343 13.72 25.08 -12.63
C ILE A 343 13.34 25.01 -14.13
N SER A 344 13.93 25.88 -14.95
CA SER A 344 13.71 25.92 -16.40
C SER A 344 14.44 24.79 -17.14
N SER A 345 14.07 24.51 -18.40
CA SER A 345 14.76 23.49 -19.21
C SER A 345 16.25 23.78 -19.41
N GLU A 346 16.63 25.05 -19.61
CA GLU A 346 18.02 25.47 -19.82
C GLU A 346 18.87 25.28 -18.55
N GLU A 347 18.29 25.64 -17.41
CA GLU A 347 18.90 25.43 -16.09
C GLU A 347 19.04 23.95 -15.75
N LEU A 348 18.05 23.12 -16.07
CA LEU A 348 18.10 21.67 -15.88
C LEU A 348 19.25 21.02 -16.67
N GLU A 349 19.46 21.45 -17.92
CA GLU A 349 20.60 21.04 -18.75
C GLU A 349 21.94 21.50 -18.17
N SER A 350 21.98 22.68 -17.56
CA SER A 350 23.18 23.17 -16.84
C SER A 350 23.48 22.32 -15.61
N MET A 351 22.47 21.94 -14.83
CA MET A 351 22.64 21.07 -13.66
C MET A 351 23.13 19.67 -14.08
N TRP A 352 22.61 19.11 -15.17
CA TRP A 352 23.10 17.83 -15.70
C TRP A 352 24.60 17.85 -15.96
N LYS A 353 25.10 18.88 -16.65
CA LYS A 353 26.54 19.03 -16.94
C LYS A 353 27.38 19.08 -15.66
N GLN A 354 26.83 19.62 -14.56
CA GLN A 354 27.52 19.67 -13.28
C GLN A 354 27.54 18.33 -12.55
N PHE A 355 26.50 17.52 -12.69
CA PHE A 355 26.34 16.28 -11.93
C PHE A 355 26.75 15.01 -12.68
N ALA A 356 26.78 15.02 -14.02
CA ALA A 356 26.96 13.84 -14.86
C ALA A 356 28.25 13.05 -14.59
N ASP A 357 29.33 13.72 -14.18
CA ASP A 357 30.65 13.10 -13.99
C ASP A 357 30.81 12.39 -12.64
N SER A 358 29.96 12.71 -11.64
CA SER A 358 29.98 12.05 -10.33
C SER A 358 28.87 10.99 -10.27
N PRO A 359 29.18 9.68 -10.18
CA PRO A 359 28.15 8.64 -10.14
C PRO A 359 27.13 8.81 -9.00
N VAL A 360 27.58 9.32 -7.85
CA VAL A 360 26.72 9.57 -6.68
C VAL A 360 25.77 10.74 -6.96
N HIS A 361 26.31 11.90 -7.36
CA HIS A 361 25.48 13.07 -7.60
C HIS A 361 24.57 12.90 -8.82
N ARG A 362 25.06 12.24 -9.87
CA ARG A 362 24.30 11.87 -11.06
C ARG A 362 23.05 11.06 -10.70
N ARG A 363 23.20 10.05 -9.82
CA ARG A 363 22.06 9.24 -9.36
C ARG A 363 21.03 10.08 -8.61
N TRP A 364 21.47 10.85 -7.61
CA TRP A 364 20.59 11.75 -6.86
C TRP A 364 19.87 12.75 -7.77
N PHE A 365 20.57 13.36 -8.72
CA PHE A 365 19.97 14.28 -9.68
C PHE A 365 18.89 13.60 -10.54
N LEU A 366 19.17 12.41 -11.08
CA LEU A 366 18.19 11.65 -11.87
C LEU A 366 16.96 11.27 -11.02
N ASP A 367 17.16 10.71 -9.84
CA ASP A 367 16.08 10.28 -8.93
C ASP A 367 15.23 11.44 -8.41
N LEU A 368 15.76 12.67 -8.38
CA LEU A 368 15.01 13.87 -7.98
C LEU A 368 14.38 14.60 -9.18
N SER A 369 14.94 14.45 -10.39
CA SER A 369 14.44 15.10 -11.60
C SER A 369 13.08 14.58 -12.07
N VAL A 370 12.71 13.35 -11.68
CA VAL A 370 11.43 12.73 -12.02
C VAL A 370 10.21 13.43 -11.39
N GLU A 371 10.43 14.28 -10.39
CA GLU A 371 9.38 15.11 -9.78
C GLU A 371 9.08 16.40 -10.56
N ILE A 372 9.76 16.61 -11.70
CA ILE A 372 9.37 17.57 -12.71
C ILE A 372 8.24 16.93 -13.53
N VAL A 373 7.01 17.37 -13.32
CA VAL A 373 5.80 16.68 -13.82
C VAL A 373 5.23 17.23 -15.13
N ASP A 374 5.98 18.08 -15.85
CA ASP A 374 5.51 18.82 -17.03
C ASP A 374 6.38 18.55 -18.29
N ALA A 375 6.25 19.39 -19.32
CA ALA A 375 6.98 19.26 -20.58
C ALA A 375 8.51 19.20 -20.43
N LYS A 376 9.07 19.76 -19.35
CA LYS A 376 10.52 19.87 -19.14
C LYS A 376 11.18 18.52 -18.96
N ILE A 377 10.56 17.58 -18.22
CA ILE A 377 11.14 16.24 -17.99
C ILE A 377 11.17 15.42 -19.29
N LEU A 378 10.15 15.54 -20.14
CA LEU A 378 10.11 14.84 -21.41
C LEU A 378 11.21 15.35 -22.35
N LYS A 379 11.42 16.67 -22.43
CA LYS A 379 12.50 17.26 -23.22
C LYS A 379 13.88 16.84 -22.71
N PHE A 380 14.06 16.81 -21.39
CA PHE A 380 15.28 16.32 -20.77
C PHE A 380 15.56 14.88 -21.15
N LEU A 381 14.59 13.97 -20.96
CA LEU A 381 14.75 12.55 -21.30
C LEU A 381 14.94 12.34 -22.81
N GLU A 382 14.24 13.08 -23.66
CA GLU A 382 14.39 13.00 -25.12
C GLU A 382 15.83 13.33 -25.52
N ASN A 383 16.40 14.41 -24.99
CA ASN A 383 17.80 14.78 -25.23
C ASN A 383 18.76 13.66 -24.81
N ARG A 384 18.59 13.10 -23.62
CA ARG A 384 19.41 11.98 -23.11
C ARG A 384 19.31 10.72 -23.97
N PHE A 385 18.13 10.39 -24.46
CA PHE A 385 17.91 9.24 -25.34
C PHE A 385 18.51 9.47 -26.73
N GLN A 386 18.54 10.72 -27.23
CA GLN A 386 19.20 11.08 -28.48
C GLN A 386 20.73 11.01 -28.35
N THR A 387 21.29 11.56 -27.28
CA THR A 387 22.76 11.57 -27.03
C THR A 387 23.29 10.22 -26.55
N ARG A 388 22.41 9.35 -26.03
CA ARG A 388 22.74 8.03 -25.43
C ARG A 388 23.72 8.15 -24.26
N ASP A 389 23.60 9.22 -23.49
CA ASP A 389 24.44 9.49 -22.31
C ASP A 389 23.87 8.88 -21.01
N LEU A 390 22.71 8.24 -21.04
CA LEU A 390 22.21 7.34 -19.99
C LEU A 390 22.57 5.89 -20.31
N THR A 391 22.79 5.07 -19.29
CA THR A 391 22.79 3.60 -19.43
C THR A 391 21.35 3.08 -19.58
N PRO A 392 21.12 1.90 -20.20
CA PRO A 392 19.76 1.34 -20.32
C PRO A 392 19.05 1.18 -18.97
N THR A 393 19.78 0.89 -17.89
CA THR A 393 19.22 0.75 -16.53
C THR A 393 18.85 2.09 -15.92
N GLU A 394 19.67 3.14 -16.11
CA GLU A 394 19.32 4.51 -15.69
C GLU A 394 18.10 5.02 -16.45
N ALA A 395 18.08 4.83 -17.78
CA ALA A 395 16.96 5.20 -18.63
C ALA A 395 15.68 4.46 -18.23
N TRP A 396 15.77 3.15 -17.96
CA TRP A 396 14.64 2.31 -17.56
C TRP A 396 13.96 2.84 -16.28
N HIS A 397 14.72 3.03 -15.20
CA HIS A 397 14.15 3.48 -13.93
C HIS A 397 13.68 4.94 -13.97
N THR A 398 14.46 5.84 -14.59
CA THR A 398 14.12 7.27 -14.64
C THR A 398 12.88 7.50 -15.48
N PHE A 399 12.78 6.84 -16.64
CA PHE A 399 11.62 6.95 -17.53
C PHE A 399 10.35 6.41 -16.87
N LEU A 400 10.43 5.26 -16.19
CA LEU A 400 9.28 4.65 -15.52
C LEU A 400 8.63 5.63 -14.52
N VAL A 401 9.44 6.20 -13.61
CA VAL A 401 8.94 7.10 -12.57
C VAL A 401 8.51 8.44 -13.15
N ALA A 402 9.29 9.01 -14.07
CA ALA A 402 8.94 10.27 -14.73
C ALA A 402 7.58 10.18 -15.44
N LEU A 403 7.31 9.07 -16.15
CA LEU A 403 6.03 8.90 -16.83
C LEU A 403 4.88 8.67 -15.85
N GLU A 404 5.08 7.95 -14.75
CA GLU A 404 4.02 7.75 -13.74
C GLU A 404 3.65 9.06 -13.03
N HIS A 405 4.61 9.94 -12.75
CA HIS A 405 4.36 11.23 -12.10
C HIS A 405 3.96 12.35 -13.06
N LEU A 406 4.17 12.17 -14.37
CA LEU A 406 3.82 13.17 -15.38
C LEU A 406 2.34 13.56 -15.31
N GLN A 407 2.08 14.86 -15.45
CA GLN A 407 0.73 15.36 -15.71
C GLN A 407 0.15 14.79 -17.01
N THR A 408 -1.17 14.71 -17.06
CA THR A 408 -1.87 13.98 -18.12
C THR A 408 -2.61 14.93 -19.07
N THR A 409 -2.05 16.11 -19.38
CA THR A 409 -2.65 17.02 -20.36
C THR A 409 -2.51 16.46 -21.80
N PRO A 410 -3.40 16.81 -22.74
CA PRO A 410 -3.32 16.35 -24.12
C PRO A 410 -1.95 16.61 -24.77
N GLU A 411 -1.33 17.76 -24.49
CA GLU A 411 -0.03 18.14 -25.04
C GLU A 411 1.10 17.22 -24.54
N LEU A 412 1.11 16.88 -23.25
CA LEU A 412 2.12 16.01 -22.65
C LEU A 412 2.01 14.57 -23.17
N VAL A 413 0.79 14.07 -23.35
CA VAL A 413 0.52 12.75 -23.96
C VAL A 413 1.01 12.70 -25.41
N GLU A 414 0.83 13.78 -26.17
CA GLU A 414 1.35 13.87 -27.54
C GLU A 414 2.88 13.86 -27.57
N MET A 415 3.54 14.65 -26.70
CA MET A 415 5.00 14.68 -26.63
C MET A 415 5.60 13.32 -26.25
N ALA A 416 4.97 12.58 -25.33
CA ALA A 416 5.45 11.26 -24.90
C ALA A 416 5.52 10.21 -26.05
N LYS A 417 4.81 10.42 -27.17
CA LYS A 417 4.82 9.51 -28.32
C LYS A 417 6.19 9.35 -28.96
N VAL A 418 7.07 10.35 -28.85
CA VAL A 418 8.39 10.32 -29.48
C VAL A 418 9.20 9.09 -29.04
N PHE A 419 9.11 8.73 -27.75
CA PHE A 419 9.88 7.63 -27.16
C PHE A 419 9.53 6.25 -27.73
N LEU A 420 8.30 6.05 -28.23
CA LEU A 420 7.89 4.81 -28.91
C LEU A 420 8.62 4.58 -30.24
N ARG A 421 9.24 5.63 -30.80
CA ARG A 421 9.90 5.60 -32.12
C ARG A 421 11.42 5.73 -32.03
N MET A 422 11.97 6.05 -30.86
CA MET A 422 13.40 6.27 -30.71
C MET A 422 14.20 4.95 -30.79
N PRO A 423 15.30 4.90 -31.58
CA PRO A 423 16.14 3.71 -31.64
C PRO A 423 16.74 3.30 -30.28
N TYR A 424 17.07 4.27 -29.42
CA TYR A 424 17.64 4.00 -28.11
C TYR A 424 16.63 3.30 -27.17
N SER A 425 15.33 3.61 -27.27
CA SER A 425 14.28 2.88 -26.53
C SER A 425 14.30 1.38 -26.82
N LYS A 426 14.67 1.00 -28.06
CA LYS A 426 14.78 -0.40 -28.51
C LYS A 426 16.17 -1.01 -28.33
N SER A 427 17.10 -0.30 -27.69
CA SER A 427 18.46 -0.79 -27.46
C SER A 427 18.54 -1.92 -26.44
N HIS A 428 17.53 -2.05 -25.59
CA HIS A 428 17.45 -3.07 -24.55
C HIS A 428 15.99 -3.48 -24.29
N THR A 429 15.74 -4.78 -24.11
CA THR A 429 14.39 -5.34 -23.98
C THR A 429 13.60 -4.74 -22.81
N TYR A 430 14.21 -4.60 -21.63
CA TYR A 430 13.50 -4.03 -20.46
C TYR A 430 13.17 -2.55 -20.65
N LEU A 431 14.06 -1.78 -21.31
CA LEU A 431 13.79 -0.39 -21.64
C LEU A 431 12.63 -0.27 -22.64
N TRP A 432 12.61 -1.11 -23.68
CA TRP A 432 11.53 -1.11 -24.66
C TRP A 432 10.19 -1.47 -24.03
N ASN A 433 10.16 -2.53 -23.23
CA ASN A 433 8.96 -2.95 -22.51
C ASN A 433 8.42 -1.82 -21.65
N THR A 434 9.27 -1.17 -20.85
CA THR A 434 8.85 -0.05 -20.00
C THR A 434 8.37 1.15 -20.79
N VAL A 435 9.01 1.50 -21.92
CA VAL A 435 8.54 2.62 -22.76
C VAL A 435 7.12 2.39 -23.25
N VAL A 436 6.80 1.17 -23.72
CA VAL A 436 5.45 0.83 -24.21
C VAL A 436 4.44 0.77 -23.06
N LEU A 437 4.79 0.11 -21.96
CA LEU A 437 3.91 -0.08 -20.80
C LEU A 437 3.58 1.25 -20.11
N SER A 438 4.59 2.09 -19.84
CA SER A 438 4.40 3.41 -19.22
C SER A 438 3.61 4.36 -20.12
N TYR A 439 3.76 4.27 -21.45
CA TYR A 439 2.91 5.04 -22.37
C TYR A 439 1.44 4.60 -22.28
N GLY A 440 1.17 3.29 -22.20
CA GLY A 440 -0.17 2.77 -21.93
C GLY A 440 -0.76 3.32 -20.64
N SER A 441 0.01 3.29 -19.55
CA SER A 441 -0.42 3.83 -18.24
C SER A 441 -0.71 5.33 -18.30
N LEU A 442 0.09 6.11 -19.04
CA LEU A 442 -0.15 7.53 -19.26
C LEU A 442 -1.48 7.76 -20.00
N VAL A 443 -1.77 6.98 -21.04
CA VAL A 443 -3.06 7.06 -21.77
C VAL A 443 -4.23 6.73 -20.84
N TYR A 444 -4.10 5.73 -19.96
CA TYR A 444 -5.15 5.41 -19.00
C TYR A 444 -5.47 6.57 -18.07
N ARG A 445 -4.44 7.17 -17.44
CA ARG A 445 -4.61 8.30 -16.54
C ARG A 445 -5.17 9.54 -17.26
N HIS A 446 -4.74 9.78 -18.51
CA HIS A 446 -5.32 10.82 -19.36
C HIS A 446 -6.83 10.62 -19.59
N CYS A 447 -7.24 9.41 -19.97
CA CYS A 447 -8.64 9.10 -20.22
C CYS A 447 -9.53 9.17 -18.96
N GLU A 448 -8.97 9.19 -17.75
CA GLU A 448 -9.75 9.38 -16.51
C GLU A 448 -10.24 10.83 -16.36
N TYR A 449 -9.39 11.80 -16.74
CA TYR A 449 -9.71 13.22 -16.60
C TYR A 449 -10.39 13.83 -17.84
N TYR A 450 -10.28 13.18 -19.00
CA TYR A 450 -10.83 13.68 -20.27
C TYR A 450 -11.86 12.69 -20.86
N THR A 451 -13.15 13.01 -20.72
CA THR A 451 -14.26 12.20 -21.26
C THR A 451 -15.10 13.01 -22.26
N PRO A 452 -15.31 12.53 -23.51
CA PRO A 452 -14.79 11.29 -24.09
C PRO A 452 -13.27 11.34 -24.36
N CYS A 453 -12.57 10.22 -24.13
CA CYS A 453 -11.12 10.16 -24.33
C CYS A 453 -10.75 10.18 -25.84
N PRO A 454 -9.74 10.97 -26.26
CA PRO A 454 -9.32 11.03 -27.66
C PRO A 454 -8.66 9.73 -28.16
N VAL A 455 -9.15 9.20 -29.29
CA VAL A 455 -8.58 8.01 -29.94
C VAL A 455 -7.12 8.22 -30.38
N THR A 456 -6.74 9.46 -30.68
CA THR A 456 -5.37 9.84 -31.05
C THR A 456 -4.36 9.51 -29.96
N ALA A 457 -4.76 9.43 -28.69
CA ALA A 457 -3.89 9.04 -27.58
C ALA A 457 -3.50 7.56 -27.64
N VAL A 458 -4.45 6.66 -27.96
CA VAL A 458 -4.17 5.20 -28.00
C VAL A 458 -3.67 4.73 -29.37
N GLN A 459 -3.84 5.51 -30.43
CA GLN A 459 -3.51 5.14 -31.81
C GLN A 459 -2.11 4.49 -31.98
N PRO A 460 -1.01 4.99 -31.37
CA PRO A 460 0.31 4.38 -31.53
C PRO A 460 0.36 2.90 -31.09
N LEU A 461 -0.38 2.54 -30.04
CA LEU A 461 -0.46 1.15 -29.54
C LEU A 461 -1.35 0.27 -30.43
N LEU A 462 -2.40 0.84 -31.03
CA LEU A 462 -3.24 0.14 -32.01
C LEU A 462 -2.45 -0.20 -33.29
N ASP A 463 -1.64 0.74 -33.75
CA ASP A 463 -0.77 0.57 -34.91
C ASP A 463 0.27 -0.51 -34.63
N MET A 464 0.93 -0.43 -33.47
CA MET A 464 1.91 -1.44 -33.01
C MET A 464 1.32 -2.85 -32.98
N ALA A 465 0.12 -3.03 -32.40
CA ALA A 465 -0.54 -4.34 -32.37
C ALA A 465 -0.86 -4.85 -33.78
N THR A 466 -1.35 -3.97 -34.66
CA THR A 466 -1.69 -4.35 -36.04
C THR A 466 -0.45 -4.74 -36.83
N ASP A 467 0.66 -4.01 -36.68
CA ASP A 467 1.94 -4.33 -37.34
C ASP A 467 2.58 -5.61 -36.80
N ALA A 468 2.53 -5.83 -35.49
CA ALA A 468 3.01 -7.07 -34.87
C ALA A 468 2.24 -8.29 -35.41
N LEU A 469 0.91 -8.18 -35.53
CA LEU A 469 0.07 -9.22 -36.12
C LEU A 469 0.43 -9.47 -37.60
N ARG A 470 0.60 -8.40 -38.39
CA ARG A 470 0.95 -8.48 -39.81
C ARG A 470 2.32 -9.13 -40.05
N THR A 471 3.28 -8.85 -39.19
CA THR A 471 4.66 -9.37 -39.28
C THR A 471 4.84 -10.72 -38.59
N ASN A 472 3.80 -11.24 -37.94
CA ASN A 472 3.82 -12.45 -37.13
C ASN A 472 4.89 -12.43 -36.01
N ASN A 473 5.16 -11.24 -35.44
CA ASN A 473 6.11 -11.08 -34.34
C ASN A 473 5.40 -11.28 -32.99
N LYS A 474 5.49 -12.50 -32.44
CA LYS A 474 4.76 -12.91 -31.21
C LYS A 474 5.13 -12.10 -29.97
N GLU A 475 6.41 -11.75 -29.79
CA GLU A 475 6.87 -10.95 -28.65
C GLU A 475 6.28 -9.54 -28.70
N GLU A 476 6.33 -8.90 -29.87
CA GLU A 476 5.77 -7.57 -30.07
C GLU A 476 4.23 -7.59 -29.97
N MET A 477 3.56 -8.69 -30.37
CA MET A 477 2.11 -8.85 -30.15
C MET A 477 1.78 -8.82 -28.66
N VAL A 478 2.51 -9.58 -27.83
CA VAL A 478 2.27 -9.64 -26.38
C VAL A 478 2.53 -8.27 -25.74
N LEU A 479 3.65 -7.61 -26.10
CA LEU A 479 3.96 -6.28 -25.57
C LEU A 479 2.91 -5.23 -25.97
N ALA A 480 2.48 -5.22 -27.23
CA ALA A 480 1.45 -4.30 -27.71
C ALA A 480 0.10 -4.55 -27.01
N LEU A 481 -0.29 -5.81 -26.81
CA LEU A 481 -1.51 -6.16 -26.08
C LEU A 481 -1.43 -5.75 -24.61
N LYS A 482 -0.28 -5.90 -23.95
CA LYS A 482 -0.05 -5.41 -22.59
C LYS A 482 -0.11 -3.89 -22.51
N GLY A 483 0.49 -3.17 -23.47
CA GLY A 483 0.37 -1.72 -23.59
C GLY A 483 -1.07 -1.25 -23.79
N LEU A 484 -1.84 -1.92 -24.66
CA LEU A 484 -3.28 -1.69 -24.83
C LEU A 484 -4.07 -2.01 -23.54
N GLY A 485 -3.67 -3.05 -22.83
CA GLY A 485 -4.21 -3.45 -21.53
C GLY A 485 -4.03 -2.37 -20.46
N ASN A 486 -2.84 -1.77 -20.38
CA ASN A 486 -2.59 -0.60 -19.53
C ASN A 486 -3.45 0.59 -19.96
N ALA A 487 -3.51 0.90 -21.26
CA ALA A 487 -4.28 2.05 -21.78
C ALA A 487 -5.78 1.97 -21.46
N GLY A 488 -6.35 0.76 -21.44
CA GLY A 488 -7.76 0.54 -21.09
C GLY A 488 -8.74 1.35 -21.93
N HIS A 489 -8.40 1.66 -23.19
CA HIS A 489 -9.19 2.52 -24.05
C HIS A 489 -10.25 1.71 -24.82
N PRO A 490 -11.56 2.08 -24.82
CA PRO A 490 -12.60 1.30 -25.51
C PRO A 490 -12.36 1.06 -27.01
N SER A 491 -11.82 2.04 -27.73
CA SER A 491 -11.42 1.86 -29.15
C SER A 491 -10.43 0.72 -29.42
N SER A 492 -9.75 0.20 -28.40
CA SER A 492 -8.86 -0.96 -28.52
C SER A 492 -9.59 -2.28 -28.75
N ILE A 493 -10.88 -2.39 -28.40
CA ILE A 493 -11.66 -3.64 -28.48
C ILE A 493 -11.58 -4.27 -29.87
N LYS A 494 -11.82 -3.48 -30.93
CA LYS A 494 -11.82 -3.99 -32.31
C LYS A 494 -10.45 -4.57 -32.72
N THR A 495 -9.37 -3.99 -32.22
CA THR A 495 -8.01 -4.47 -32.48
C THR A 495 -7.71 -5.72 -31.66
N ILE A 496 -8.05 -5.72 -30.37
CA ILE A 496 -7.88 -6.87 -29.45
C ILE A 496 -8.64 -8.09 -29.96
N MET A 497 -9.87 -7.92 -30.45
CA MET A 497 -10.69 -9.00 -31.00
C MET A 497 -10.01 -9.78 -32.14
N ARG A 498 -9.07 -9.18 -32.88
CA ARG A 498 -8.32 -9.88 -33.94
C ARG A 498 -7.39 -10.97 -33.40
N PHE A 499 -7.06 -10.92 -32.12
CA PHE A 499 -6.17 -11.87 -31.43
C PHE A 499 -6.94 -12.94 -30.66
N LEU A 500 -8.27 -12.84 -30.58
CA LEU A 500 -9.11 -13.72 -29.78
C LEU A 500 -9.70 -14.86 -30.63
N PRO A 501 -9.66 -16.11 -30.16
CA PRO A 501 -10.25 -17.23 -30.87
C PRO A 501 -11.78 -17.13 -30.86
N GLY A 502 -12.46 -17.66 -31.89
CA GLY A 502 -13.91 -17.79 -31.93
C GLY A 502 -14.74 -16.50 -32.08
N VAL A 503 -14.12 -15.31 -31.92
CA VAL A 503 -14.77 -13.99 -32.07
C VAL A 503 -14.12 -13.11 -33.14
N ALA A 504 -12.90 -13.43 -33.57
CA ALA A 504 -12.23 -12.72 -34.66
C ALA A 504 -12.98 -12.91 -35.99
N ALA A 505 -13.24 -11.80 -36.70
CA ALA A 505 -13.87 -11.85 -38.02
C ALA A 505 -13.00 -12.63 -39.05
N THR A 506 -11.69 -12.57 -38.89
CA THR A 506 -10.69 -13.32 -39.69
C THR A 506 -9.78 -14.08 -38.72
N PRO A 507 -10.11 -15.33 -38.36
CA PRO A 507 -9.35 -16.11 -37.39
C PRO A 507 -7.91 -16.33 -37.87
N VAL A 508 -6.96 -16.06 -36.97
CA VAL A 508 -5.53 -16.38 -37.14
C VAL A 508 -5.18 -17.39 -36.05
N ASP A 509 -4.49 -18.46 -36.42
CA ASP A 509 -3.98 -19.41 -35.44
C ASP A 509 -2.82 -18.77 -34.65
N LEU A 510 -3.07 -18.45 -33.39
CA LEU A 510 -2.16 -17.72 -32.52
C LEU A 510 -1.81 -18.55 -31.28
N PRO A 511 -0.56 -18.48 -30.78
CA PRO A 511 -0.18 -19.18 -29.56
C PRO A 511 -1.05 -18.79 -28.36
N LEU A 512 -1.28 -19.74 -27.45
CA LEU A 512 -2.08 -19.56 -26.23
C LEU A 512 -1.64 -18.32 -25.43
N HIS A 513 -0.34 -18.07 -25.31
CA HIS A 513 0.20 -16.89 -24.62
C HIS A 513 -0.29 -15.56 -25.23
N VAL A 514 -0.36 -15.45 -26.56
CA VAL A 514 -0.87 -14.24 -27.24
C VAL A 514 -2.37 -14.08 -27.00
N GLN A 515 -3.12 -15.17 -27.07
CA GLN A 515 -4.56 -15.16 -26.79
C GLN A 515 -4.85 -14.76 -25.34
N SER A 516 -4.09 -15.29 -24.37
CA SER A 516 -4.22 -14.93 -22.95
C SER A 516 -3.90 -13.46 -22.70
N ALA A 517 -2.85 -12.92 -23.34
CA ALA A 517 -2.55 -11.49 -23.29
C ALA A 517 -3.71 -10.64 -23.87
N ALA A 518 -4.34 -11.10 -24.95
CA ALA A 518 -5.49 -10.41 -25.54
C ALA A 518 -6.73 -10.43 -24.64
N VAL A 519 -7.02 -11.53 -23.94
CA VAL A 519 -8.11 -11.57 -22.95
C VAL A 519 -7.80 -10.62 -21.80
N GLN A 520 -6.58 -10.65 -21.24
CA GLN A 520 -6.19 -9.78 -20.14
C GLN A 520 -6.17 -8.29 -20.53
N ALA A 521 -5.94 -7.95 -21.80
CA ALA A 521 -5.96 -6.56 -22.28
C ALA A 521 -7.34 -5.88 -22.12
N MET A 522 -8.41 -6.64 -21.90
CA MET A 522 -9.75 -6.10 -21.65
C MET A 522 -10.02 -5.75 -20.17
N ARG A 523 -9.13 -6.09 -19.24
CA ARG A 523 -9.31 -5.88 -17.78
C ARG A 523 -9.69 -4.43 -17.41
N LEU A 524 -8.94 -3.45 -17.91
CA LEU A 524 -9.22 -2.03 -17.62
C LEU A 524 -10.33 -1.46 -18.52
N ILE A 525 -10.56 -2.07 -19.69
CA ILE A 525 -11.69 -1.72 -20.56
C ILE A 525 -13.02 -2.11 -19.89
N ALA A 526 -13.04 -3.20 -19.12
CA ALA A 526 -14.22 -3.70 -18.40
C ALA A 526 -14.85 -2.66 -17.47
N VAL A 527 -14.07 -1.68 -16.99
CA VAL A 527 -14.56 -0.59 -16.14
C VAL A 527 -15.22 0.52 -16.97
N ARG A 528 -14.75 0.77 -18.19
CA ARG A 528 -15.20 1.89 -19.06
C ARG A 528 -16.29 1.50 -20.04
N ASP A 529 -16.23 0.29 -20.59
CA ASP A 529 -17.23 -0.27 -21.50
C ASP A 529 -17.58 -1.71 -21.07
N PRO A 530 -18.28 -1.87 -19.92
CA PRO A 530 -18.59 -3.18 -19.37
C PRO A 530 -19.44 -4.04 -20.30
N HIS A 531 -20.35 -3.44 -21.08
CA HIS A 531 -21.26 -4.17 -21.95
C HIS A 531 -20.53 -4.87 -23.09
N SER A 532 -19.69 -4.16 -23.84
CA SER A 532 -18.92 -4.77 -24.93
C SER A 532 -17.99 -5.88 -24.43
N VAL A 533 -17.37 -5.68 -23.25
CA VAL A 533 -16.50 -6.70 -22.64
C VAL A 533 -17.30 -7.92 -22.17
N GLN A 534 -18.50 -7.73 -21.60
CA GLN A 534 -19.40 -8.82 -21.21
C GLN A 534 -19.75 -9.71 -22.41
N ASP A 535 -20.14 -9.12 -23.54
CA ASP A 535 -20.51 -9.87 -24.74
C ASP A 535 -19.36 -10.75 -25.25
N ILE A 536 -18.16 -10.18 -25.33
CA ILE A 536 -16.96 -10.88 -25.80
C ILE A 536 -16.57 -12.00 -24.84
N THR A 537 -16.47 -11.70 -23.54
CA THR A 537 -16.03 -12.66 -22.53
C THR A 537 -17.04 -13.79 -22.32
N MET A 538 -18.35 -13.51 -22.40
CA MET A 538 -19.39 -14.53 -22.39
C MET A 538 -19.24 -15.47 -23.60
N SER A 539 -19.02 -14.93 -24.80
CA SER A 539 -18.82 -15.75 -26.00
C SER A 539 -17.62 -16.69 -25.85
N LEU A 540 -16.48 -16.19 -25.36
CA LEU A 540 -15.29 -17.00 -25.13
C LEU A 540 -15.54 -18.08 -24.05
N PHE A 541 -16.21 -17.73 -22.96
CA PHE A 541 -16.47 -18.67 -21.88
C PHE A 541 -17.38 -19.83 -22.30
N LEU A 542 -18.39 -19.59 -23.12
CA LEU A 542 -19.38 -20.61 -23.52
C LEU A 542 -18.90 -21.56 -24.62
N GLN A 543 -17.86 -21.21 -25.38
CA GLN A 543 -17.27 -22.06 -26.41
C GLN A 543 -16.44 -23.19 -25.79
N LYS A 544 -17.00 -24.41 -25.74
CA LYS A 544 -16.39 -25.57 -25.06
C LYS A 544 -15.14 -26.14 -25.76
N ASP A 545 -14.92 -25.79 -27.02
CA ASP A 545 -13.74 -26.16 -27.81
C ASP A 545 -12.51 -25.29 -27.51
N LEU A 546 -12.69 -24.15 -26.83
CA LEU A 546 -11.58 -23.29 -26.45
C LEU A 546 -10.78 -23.86 -25.27
N PRO A 547 -9.46 -23.58 -25.19
CA PRO A 547 -8.63 -23.99 -24.07
C PRO A 547 -9.17 -23.49 -22.72
N ALA A 548 -9.09 -24.33 -21.69
CA ALA A 548 -9.55 -24.03 -20.33
C ALA A 548 -8.98 -22.71 -19.77
N GLU A 549 -7.74 -22.37 -20.12
CA GLU A 549 -7.08 -21.12 -19.71
C GLU A 549 -7.81 -19.89 -20.27
N ILE A 550 -8.14 -19.87 -21.56
CA ILE A 550 -8.86 -18.75 -22.20
C ILE A 550 -10.25 -18.60 -21.61
N ARG A 551 -10.96 -19.71 -21.42
CA ARG A 551 -12.31 -19.72 -20.83
C ARG A 551 -12.29 -19.21 -19.37
N SER A 552 -11.28 -19.62 -18.60
CA SER A 552 -11.10 -19.18 -17.20
C SER A 552 -10.74 -17.70 -17.10
N LEU A 553 -9.81 -17.22 -17.94
CA LEU A 553 -9.47 -15.80 -18.02
C LEU A 553 -10.66 -14.95 -18.47
N ALA A 554 -11.43 -15.42 -19.46
CA ALA A 554 -12.64 -14.73 -19.91
C ALA A 554 -13.68 -14.67 -18.79
N PHE A 555 -13.87 -15.76 -18.04
CA PHE A 555 -14.75 -15.77 -16.86
C PHE A 555 -14.29 -14.78 -15.78
N MET A 556 -12.98 -14.66 -15.54
CA MET A 556 -12.45 -13.65 -14.61
C MET A 556 -12.73 -12.22 -15.09
N VAL A 557 -12.42 -11.91 -16.35
CA VAL A 557 -12.64 -10.57 -16.92
C VAL A 557 -14.12 -10.23 -17.02
N LEU A 558 -14.99 -11.22 -17.27
CA LEU A 558 -16.45 -11.06 -17.19
C LEU A 558 -16.86 -10.54 -15.81
N PHE A 559 -16.24 -11.00 -14.72
CA PHE A 559 -16.57 -10.57 -13.37
C PHE A 559 -15.97 -9.22 -12.99
N ASP A 560 -14.87 -8.82 -13.63
CA ASP A 560 -14.34 -7.45 -13.52
C ASP A 560 -15.36 -6.40 -14.02
N THR A 561 -16.30 -6.78 -14.91
CA THR A 561 -17.42 -5.92 -15.37
C THR A 561 -18.56 -5.76 -14.35
N LYS A 562 -18.48 -6.41 -13.19
CA LYS A 562 -19.53 -6.44 -12.15
C LYS A 562 -20.90 -6.90 -12.72
N PRO A 563 -20.99 -8.16 -13.19
CA PRO A 563 -22.15 -8.66 -13.93
C PRO A 563 -23.42 -8.68 -13.07
N SER A 564 -24.58 -8.54 -13.73
CA SER A 564 -25.89 -8.60 -13.07
C SER A 564 -26.26 -10.03 -12.64
N MET A 565 -27.27 -10.15 -11.78
CA MET A 565 -27.83 -11.45 -11.37
C MET A 565 -28.25 -12.32 -12.57
N ALA A 566 -28.77 -11.70 -13.63
CA ALA A 566 -29.17 -12.41 -14.84
C ALA A 566 -27.96 -13.05 -15.53
N VAL A 567 -26.87 -12.28 -15.70
CA VAL A 567 -25.63 -12.77 -16.31
C VAL A 567 -25.01 -13.89 -15.47
N VAL A 568 -24.95 -13.74 -14.14
CA VAL A 568 -24.45 -14.78 -13.24
C VAL A 568 -25.31 -16.05 -13.31
N SER A 569 -26.64 -15.91 -13.37
CA SER A 569 -27.57 -17.05 -13.50
C SER A 569 -27.41 -17.78 -14.83
N THR A 570 -27.19 -17.04 -15.93
CA THR A 570 -26.89 -17.62 -17.25
C THR A 570 -25.61 -18.46 -17.19
N VAL A 571 -24.52 -17.91 -16.65
CA VAL A 571 -23.26 -18.67 -16.52
C VAL A 571 -23.45 -19.89 -15.61
N THR A 572 -24.17 -19.75 -14.50
CA THR A 572 -24.48 -20.85 -13.58
C THR A 572 -25.19 -21.99 -14.30
N THR A 573 -26.16 -21.66 -15.15
CA THR A 573 -26.92 -22.66 -15.92
C THR A 573 -26.01 -23.40 -16.90
N HIS A 574 -25.15 -22.68 -17.64
CA HIS A 574 -24.20 -23.31 -18.55
C HIS A 574 -23.12 -24.13 -17.83
N LEU A 575 -22.70 -23.72 -16.63
CA LEU A 575 -21.77 -24.48 -15.79
C LEU A 575 -22.35 -25.83 -15.37
N MET A 576 -23.66 -25.96 -15.19
CA MET A 576 -24.29 -27.26 -14.89
C MET A 576 -24.07 -28.29 -16.00
N GLU A 577 -23.84 -27.85 -17.24
CA GLU A 577 -23.53 -28.67 -18.40
C GLU A 577 -22.03 -28.71 -18.72
N GLU A 578 -21.19 -28.11 -17.88
CA GLU A 578 -19.74 -28.11 -18.07
C GLU A 578 -19.16 -29.51 -17.87
N THR A 579 -18.26 -29.87 -18.77
CA THR A 579 -17.55 -31.17 -18.80
C THR A 579 -16.07 -31.00 -18.51
N ASP A 580 -15.48 -29.84 -18.80
CA ASP A 580 -14.10 -29.53 -18.43
C ASP A 580 -14.02 -29.20 -16.93
N LEU A 581 -13.43 -30.12 -16.16
CA LEU A 581 -13.30 -30.00 -14.72
C LEU A 581 -12.35 -28.87 -14.29
N HIS A 582 -11.41 -28.44 -15.15
CA HIS A 582 -10.59 -27.26 -14.86
C HIS A 582 -11.43 -25.98 -14.90
N VAL A 583 -12.23 -25.81 -15.94
CA VAL A 583 -13.14 -24.65 -16.07
C VAL A 583 -14.19 -24.66 -14.96
N ALA A 584 -14.82 -25.82 -14.71
CA ALA A 584 -15.83 -25.97 -13.66
C ALA A 584 -15.26 -25.69 -12.26
N SER A 585 -14.09 -26.25 -11.93
CA SER A 585 -13.44 -26.01 -10.63
C SER A 585 -13.04 -24.54 -10.46
N PHE A 586 -12.50 -23.91 -11.49
CA PHE A 586 -12.12 -22.50 -11.45
C PHE A 586 -13.35 -21.61 -11.21
N ALA A 587 -14.39 -21.74 -12.05
CA ALA A 587 -15.58 -20.92 -11.95
C ALA A 587 -16.33 -21.13 -10.62
N TYR A 588 -16.48 -22.38 -10.19
CA TYR A 588 -17.11 -22.69 -8.89
C TYR A 588 -16.34 -22.07 -7.72
N SER A 589 -15.01 -22.25 -7.66
CA SER A 589 -14.20 -21.72 -6.55
C SER A 589 -14.15 -20.18 -6.53
N TYR A 590 -14.19 -19.54 -7.70
CA TYR A 590 -14.30 -18.09 -7.82
C TYR A 590 -15.64 -17.57 -7.28
N LEU A 591 -16.76 -18.17 -7.71
CA LEU A 591 -18.10 -17.86 -7.19
C LEU A 591 -18.19 -18.12 -5.68
N GLN A 592 -17.60 -19.21 -5.19
CA GLN A 592 -17.54 -19.53 -3.77
C GLN A 592 -16.81 -18.46 -2.96
N GLY A 593 -15.74 -17.90 -3.51
CA GLY A 593 -15.02 -16.78 -2.92
C GLY A 593 -15.91 -15.53 -2.79
N PHE A 594 -16.54 -15.10 -3.89
CA PHE A 594 -17.43 -13.92 -3.86
C PHE A 594 -18.67 -14.11 -3.00
N ALA A 595 -19.22 -15.33 -2.92
CA ALA A 595 -20.37 -15.63 -2.06
C ALA A 595 -20.12 -15.31 -0.57
N ARG A 596 -18.85 -15.20 -0.15
CA ARG A 596 -18.44 -14.86 1.22
C ARG A 596 -17.86 -13.45 1.35
N SER A 597 -17.79 -12.70 0.25
CA SER A 597 -17.21 -11.36 0.19
C SER A 597 -17.97 -10.38 1.07
N ARG A 598 -17.22 -9.55 1.80
CA ARG A 598 -17.73 -8.50 2.70
C ARG A 598 -17.46 -7.09 2.19
N THR A 599 -16.67 -6.92 1.12
CA THR A 599 -16.38 -5.57 0.60
C THR A 599 -17.61 -4.93 -0.07
N PRO A 600 -17.78 -3.59 0.04
CA PRO A 600 -18.94 -2.89 -0.52
C PRO A 600 -19.13 -3.12 -2.02
N ASP A 601 -18.05 -3.03 -2.80
CA ASP A 601 -18.05 -3.17 -4.26
C ASP A 601 -18.51 -4.55 -4.77
N ASN A 602 -18.55 -5.56 -3.89
CA ASN A 602 -18.95 -6.92 -4.20
C ASN A 602 -20.32 -7.29 -3.61
N HIS A 603 -21.04 -6.36 -2.98
CA HIS A 603 -22.31 -6.66 -2.30
C HIS A 603 -23.31 -7.41 -3.19
N PHE A 604 -23.60 -6.89 -4.39
CA PHE A 604 -24.51 -7.54 -5.33
C PHE A 604 -23.96 -8.87 -5.86
N LEU A 605 -22.65 -8.92 -6.12
CA LEU A 605 -21.96 -10.09 -6.63
C LEU A 605 -21.96 -11.23 -5.61
N SER A 606 -21.85 -10.91 -4.31
CA SER A 606 -21.90 -11.86 -3.21
C SER A 606 -23.27 -12.53 -3.12
N ILE A 607 -24.36 -11.77 -3.28
CA ILE A 607 -25.72 -12.32 -3.33
C ILE A 607 -25.90 -13.25 -4.54
N ALA A 608 -25.52 -12.77 -5.73
CA ALA A 608 -25.66 -13.56 -6.96
C ALA A 608 -24.82 -14.85 -6.91
N SER A 609 -23.58 -14.75 -6.43
CA SER A 609 -22.67 -15.88 -6.30
C SER A 609 -23.14 -16.86 -5.22
N SER A 610 -23.77 -16.39 -4.14
CA SER A 610 -24.37 -17.27 -3.12
C SER A 610 -25.46 -18.17 -3.69
N VAL A 611 -26.28 -17.65 -4.61
CA VAL A 611 -27.27 -18.46 -5.32
C VAL A 611 -26.60 -19.44 -6.27
N ALA A 612 -25.63 -18.98 -7.06
CA ALA A 612 -24.88 -19.83 -7.99
C ALA A 612 -24.17 -21.00 -7.28
N VAL A 613 -23.51 -20.74 -6.16
CA VAL A 613 -22.82 -21.75 -5.35
C VAL A 613 -23.79 -22.78 -4.82
N LYS A 614 -24.98 -22.39 -4.33
CA LYS A 614 -26.01 -23.36 -3.89
C LYS A 614 -26.45 -24.31 -5.00
N ILE A 615 -26.53 -23.82 -6.25
CA ILE A 615 -26.89 -24.63 -7.42
C ILE A 615 -25.74 -25.56 -7.84
N LEU A 616 -24.51 -25.05 -7.85
CA LEU A 616 -23.34 -25.76 -8.38
C LEU A 616 -22.67 -26.70 -7.36
N SER A 617 -22.80 -26.41 -6.06
CA SER A 617 -22.13 -27.14 -4.98
C SER A 617 -22.39 -28.65 -4.99
N PRO A 618 -23.61 -29.16 -5.25
CA PRO A 618 -23.84 -30.60 -5.33
C PRO A 618 -22.99 -31.31 -6.40
N LYS A 619 -22.64 -30.62 -7.49
CA LYS A 619 -21.86 -31.20 -8.60
C LYS A 619 -20.36 -30.93 -8.49
N PHE A 620 -19.97 -29.71 -8.12
CA PHE A 620 -18.58 -29.25 -8.19
C PHE A 620 -17.95 -28.93 -6.83
N GLY A 621 -18.73 -28.99 -5.74
CA GLY A 621 -18.28 -28.64 -4.39
C GLY A 621 -17.12 -29.47 -3.86
N ARG A 622 -16.87 -30.64 -4.45
CA ARG A 622 -15.84 -31.61 -4.04
C ARG A 622 -14.57 -31.57 -4.91
N LEU A 623 -14.50 -30.68 -5.89
CA LEU A 623 -13.33 -30.56 -6.76
C LEU A 623 -12.14 -29.99 -5.98
N SER A 624 -10.95 -30.54 -6.22
CA SER A 624 -9.73 -30.28 -5.47
C SER A 624 -8.72 -29.38 -6.18
N TYR A 625 -7.58 -29.11 -5.54
CA TYR A 625 -6.43 -28.41 -6.14
C TYR A 625 -5.73 -29.18 -7.27
N TYR A 626 -6.14 -30.42 -7.59
CA TYR A 626 -5.69 -31.06 -8.83
C TYR A 626 -6.18 -30.28 -10.06
N TYR A 627 -7.35 -29.64 -9.96
CA TYR A 627 -7.92 -28.78 -11.00
C TYR A 627 -7.58 -27.30 -10.81
N SER A 628 -7.99 -26.46 -11.75
CA SER A 628 -7.82 -25.01 -11.64
C SER A 628 -8.63 -24.44 -10.49
N LYS A 629 -8.10 -23.41 -9.83
CA LYS A 629 -8.70 -22.82 -8.63
C LYS A 629 -8.57 -21.30 -8.64
N ALA A 630 -9.58 -20.66 -8.09
CA ALA A 630 -9.52 -19.27 -7.68
C ALA A 630 -9.89 -19.16 -6.20
N LYS A 631 -9.23 -18.26 -5.49
CA LYS A 631 -9.46 -18.00 -4.08
C LYS A 631 -9.58 -16.50 -3.88
N HIS A 632 -10.69 -16.07 -3.29
CA HIS A 632 -10.94 -14.70 -2.90
C HIS A 632 -11.14 -14.67 -1.38
N ILE A 633 -10.39 -13.81 -0.70
CA ILE A 633 -10.56 -13.52 0.72
C ILE A 633 -10.58 -12.02 0.88
N ASP A 634 -11.53 -11.51 1.65
CA ASP A 634 -11.60 -10.11 1.99
C ASP A 634 -12.00 -9.85 3.44
N TRP A 635 -11.77 -8.61 3.86
CA TRP A 635 -12.26 -8.04 5.10
C TRP A 635 -12.53 -6.55 4.87
N PHE A 636 -13.60 -6.04 5.45
CA PHE A 636 -13.97 -4.62 5.40
C PHE A 636 -14.61 -4.22 6.72
N ASP A 637 -14.26 -3.02 7.19
CA ASP A 637 -14.81 -2.41 8.39
C ASP A 637 -15.60 -1.15 8.02
N ASP A 638 -16.86 -1.08 8.46
CA ASP A 638 -17.77 0.01 8.14
C ASP A 638 -17.50 1.29 8.94
N ASP A 639 -16.85 1.20 10.11
CA ASP A 639 -16.51 2.36 10.94
C ASP A 639 -15.25 3.06 10.39
N PHE A 640 -14.26 2.29 9.94
CA PHE A 640 -13.06 2.83 9.27
C PHE A 640 -13.25 3.05 7.76
N LEU A 641 -14.34 2.57 7.15
CA LEU A 641 -14.56 2.53 5.70
C LEU A 641 -13.34 2.03 4.93
N THR A 642 -12.67 1.04 5.51
CA THR A 642 -11.39 0.52 5.05
C THR A 642 -11.46 -0.99 4.97
N GLY A 643 -10.78 -1.56 3.97
CA GLY A 643 -10.74 -3.01 3.81
C GLY A 643 -9.63 -3.48 2.90
N ILE A 644 -9.37 -4.78 2.94
CA ILE A 644 -8.38 -5.45 2.11
C ILE A 644 -9.06 -6.64 1.45
N ALA A 645 -8.81 -6.82 0.15
CA ALA A 645 -9.15 -8.04 -0.56
C ALA A 645 -7.89 -8.64 -1.20
N SER A 646 -7.82 -9.96 -1.23
CA SER A 646 -6.75 -10.71 -1.88
C SER A 646 -7.36 -11.81 -2.74
N GLU A 647 -6.87 -11.91 -3.97
CA GLU A 647 -7.30 -12.90 -4.94
C GLU A 647 -6.07 -13.67 -5.43
N SER A 648 -6.16 -15.00 -5.41
CA SER A 648 -5.15 -15.88 -5.99
C SER A 648 -5.75 -16.89 -6.95
N PHE A 649 -5.06 -17.11 -8.06
CA PHE A 649 -5.52 -17.88 -9.20
C PHE A 649 -4.47 -18.91 -9.58
N MET A 650 -4.93 -20.11 -9.88
CA MET A 650 -4.13 -21.22 -10.38
C MET A 650 -4.82 -21.81 -11.60
N LEU A 651 -4.28 -21.48 -12.78
CA LEU A 651 -4.77 -22.00 -14.06
C LEU A 651 -3.97 -23.24 -14.42
N LYS A 652 -4.65 -24.27 -14.90
CA LYS A 652 -4.06 -25.57 -15.27
C LYS A 652 -4.65 -26.01 -16.61
N SER A 653 -3.95 -26.90 -17.29
CA SER A 653 -4.38 -27.52 -18.55
C SER A 653 -4.38 -29.04 -18.40
N ALA A 654 -5.14 -29.73 -19.24
CA ALA A 654 -5.19 -31.19 -19.24
C ALA A 654 -3.78 -31.78 -19.45
N ASN A 655 -3.47 -32.86 -18.72
CA ASN A 655 -2.22 -33.64 -18.80
C ASN A 655 -0.95 -33.05 -18.13
N ASN A 656 -1.05 -31.97 -17.34
CA ASN A 656 0.13 -31.39 -16.66
C ASN A 656 -0.06 -31.29 -15.13
N THR A 657 0.92 -31.76 -14.36
CA THR A 657 0.97 -31.63 -12.88
C THR A 657 1.21 -30.19 -12.43
N LEU A 658 2.05 -29.45 -13.18
CA LEU A 658 2.35 -28.05 -12.92
C LEU A 658 1.23 -27.13 -13.45
N PRO A 659 0.85 -26.07 -12.71
CA PRO A 659 0.00 -25.01 -13.23
C PRO A 659 0.55 -24.41 -14.52
N SER A 660 -0.30 -23.87 -15.37
CA SER A 660 0.13 -23.11 -16.56
C SER A 660 0.44 -21.65 -16.18
N GLU A 661 -0.38 -21.09 -15.29
CA GLU A 661 -0.24 -19.74 -14.78
C GLU A 661 -0.69 -19.66 -13.32
N ILE A 662 0.07 -18.91 -12.51
CA ILE A 662 -0.28 -18.54 -11.14
C ILE A 662 -0.30 -17.02 -11.06
N MET A 663 -1.37 -16.46 -10.50
CA MET A 663 -1.53 -15.03 -10.32
C MET A 663 -2.01 -14.74 -8.90
N ALA A 664 -1.48 -13.67 -8.30
CA ALA A 664 -1.96 -13.14 -7.03
C ALA A 664 -2.11 -11.62 -7.15
N LYS A 665 -3.26 -11.08 -6.74
CA LYS A 665 -3.52 -9.64 -6.71
C LYS A 665 -4.18 -9.21 -5.40
N GLY A 666 -3.92 -7.98 -4.99
CA GLY A 666 -4.51 -7.37 -3.79
C GLY A 666 -5.27 -6.09 -4.12
N LYS A 667 -6.28 -5.76 -3.32
CA LYS A 667 -7.02 -4.49 -3.35
C LYS A 667 -7.04 -3.90 -1.95
N PHE A 668 -6.89 -2.58 -1.88
CA PHE A 668 -7.05 -1.80 -0.66
C PHE A 668 -8.21 -0.83 -0.85
N HIS A 669 -9.21 -0.93 0.01
CA HIS A 669 -10.38 -0.05 0.03
C HIS A 669 -10.16 1.03 1.07
N MET A 670 -10.28 2.31 0.68
CA MET A 670 -10.13 3.44 1.60
C MET A 670 -10.86 4.67 1.04
N ILE A 671 -11.63 5.40 1.87
CA ILE A 671 -12.27 6.69 1.51
C ILE A 671 -13.10 6.59 0.20
N GLY A 672 -13.93 5.54 0.09
CA GLY A 672 -14.78 5.36 -1.09
C GLY A 672 -14.01 5.12 -2.39
N ARG A 673 -12.76 4.64 -2.31
CA ARG A 673 -11.89 4.33 -3.44
C ARG A 673 -11.27 2.94 -3.27
N ILE A 674 -10.92 2.30 -4.40
CA ILE A 674 -10.25 1.02 -4.49
C ILE A 674 -8.89 1.24 -5.14
N ILE A 675 -7.84 0.93 -4.40
CA ILE A 675 -6.46 0.98 -4.86
C ILE A 675 -6.04 -0.46 -5.14
N GLN A 676 -5.72 -0.76 -6.41
CA GLN A 676 -5.13 -2.05 -6.74
C GLN A 676 -3.69 -2.08 -6.24
N MET A 677 -3.38 -3.03 -5.36
CA MET A 677 -2.03 -3.19 -4.81
C MET A 677 -1.13 -3.96 -5.81
N LEU A 678 -0.01 -4.49 -5.34
CA LEU A 678 0.87 -5.33 -6.12
C LEU A 678 0.12 -6.57 -6.63
N GLU A 679 0.20 -6.79 -7.94
CA GLU A 679 -0.16 -8.03 -8.60
C GLU A 679 1.09 -8.69 -9.16
N LEU A 680 1.20 -10.00 -8.98
CA LEU A 680 2.27 -10.83 -9.50
C LEU A 680 1.67 -11.97 -10.28
N GLY A 681 2.18 -12.21 -11.48
CA GLY A 681 1.79 -13.36 -12.30
C GLY A 681 3.01 -14.06 -12.87
N VAL A 682 2.96 -15.39 -12.86
CA VAL A 682 4.02 -16.27 -13.35
C VAL A 682 3.41 -17.35 -14.23
N ARG A 683 3.92 -17.49 -15.46
CA ARG A 683 3.52 -18.48 -16.46
C ARG A 683 4.65 -19.45 -16.70
N VAL A 684 4.41 -20.75 -16.55
CA VAL A 684 5.44 -21.81 -16.57
C VAL A 684 5.29 -22.76 -17.78
N ASP A 685 4.74 -22.28 -18.89
CA ASP A 685 4.45 -23.12 -20.06
C ASP A 685 5.68 -23.82 -20.65
N GLY A 686 6.85 -23.17 -20.60
CA GLY A 686 8.06 -23.67 -21.24
C GLY A 686 8.72 -24.86 -20.55
N ILE A 687 8.42 -25.12 -19.27
CA ILE A 687 8.99 -26.28 -18.54
C ILE A 687 8.06 -27.50 -18.52
N LYS A 688 6.84 -27.39 -19.05
CA LYS A 688 5.86 -28.49 -19.03
C LYS A 688 6.41 -29.78 -19.64
N GLU A 689 7.20 -29.66 -20.70
CA GLU A 689 7.82 -30.81 -21.40
C GLU A 689 8.83 -31.59 -20.52
N LEU A 690 9.36 -30.98 -19.45
CA LEU A 690 10.30 -31.65 -18.54
C LEU A 690 9.59 -32.57 -17.55
N PHE A 691 8.40 -32.18 -17.06
CA PHE A 691 7.77 -32.81 -15.91
C PHE A 691 6.73 -33.89 -16.24
N GLY A 692 6.38 -34.06 -17.53
CA GLY A 692 5.43 -35.08 -17.99
C GLY A 692 4.09 -35.06 -17.22
N SER A 693 3.41 -36.20 -17.16
CA SER A 693 2.16 -36.36 -16.38
C SER A 693 2.39 -36.53 -14.88
N SER A 694 3.63 -36.81 -14.45
CA SER A 694 4.01 -37.06 -13.05
C SER A 694 5.53 -36.94 -12.87
N ILE A 695 5.99 -36.45 -11.72
CA ILE A 695 7.41 -36.37 -11.37
C ILE A 695 7.83 -37.70 -10.72
N PRO A 696 8.73 -38.50 -11.34
CA PRO A 696 9.14 -39.79 -10.77
C PRO A 696 9.80 -39.61 -9.40
N GLY A 697 9.28 -40.30 -8.38
CA GLY A 697 9.79 -40.21 -7.01
C GLY A 697 9.22 -39.04 -6.18
N PHE A 698 8.40 -38.17 -6.76
CA PHE A 698 7.69 -37.11 -6.04
C PHE A 698 6.43 -37.66 -5.36
N LYS A 699 6.38 -37.57 -4.04
CA LYS A 699 5.31 -38.07 -3.16
C LYS A 699 4.32 -36.97 -2.77
N GLY A 700 4.64 -35.70 -3.00
CA GLY A 700 3.80 -34.55 -2.65
C GLY A 700 3.91 -34.12 -1.19
N ASP A 701 4.90 -34.65 -0.46
CA ASP A 701 5.19 -34.31 0.93
C ASP A 701 6.24 -33.19 1.06
N TYR A 702 6.81 -32.75 -0.07
CA TYR A 702 7.86 -31.72 -0.14
C TYR A 702 9.11 -32.08 0.68
N SER A 703 9.35 -33.38 0.91
CA SER A 703 10.58 -33.89 1.54
C SER A 703 11.83 -33.61 0.70
N PHE A 704 13.02 -33.83 1.27
CA PHE A 704 14.28 -33.74 0.52
C PHE A 704 14.27 -34.68 -0.71
N ASN A 705 13.62 -35.83 -0.62
CA ASN A 705 13.45 -36.76 -1.73
C ASN A 705 12.56 -36.17 -2.85
N ASP A 706 11.50 -35.45 -2.50
CA ASP A 706 10.66 -34.71 -3.46
C ASP A 706 11.42 -33.58 -4.13
N LEU A 707 12.23 -32.82 -3.37
CA LEU A 707 13.12 -31.79 -3.92
C LEU A 707 14.18 -32.40 -4.84
N GLN A 708 14.74 -33.55 -4.49
CA GLN A 708 15.71 -34.28 -5.31
C GLN A 708 15.05 -34.86 -6.57
N ALA A 709 13.83 -35.37 -6.48
CA ALA A 709 13.04 -35.81 -7.62
C ALA A 709 12.76 -34.67 -8.61
N ILE A 710 12.36 -33.49 -8.10
CA ILE A 710 12.19 -32.27 -8.89
C ILE A 710 13.53 -31.86 -9.54
N PHE A 711 14.62 -31.86 -8.78
CA PHE A 711 15.94 -31.50 -9.26
C PHE A 711 16.44 -32.44 -10.37
N ASN A 712 16.26 -33.76 -10.22
CA ASN A 712 16.66 -34.75 -11.23
C ASN A 712 15.89 -34.57 -12.55
N VAL A 713 14.63 -34.14 -12.50
CA VAL A 713 13.88 -33.77 -13.70
C VAL A 713 14.44 -32.49 -14.33
N LEU A 714 14.71 -31.47 -13.51
CA LEU A 714 15.29 -30.19 -13.96
C LEU A 714 16.68 -30.34 -14.57
N GLN A 715 17.47 -31.36 -14.21
CA GLN A 715 18.75 -31.65 -14.86
C GLN A 715 18.63 -31.92 -16.37
N ASN A 716 17.45 -32.34 -16.85
CA ASN A 716 17.20 -32.58 -18.28
C ASN A 716 16.80 -31.31 -19.07
N TRP A 717 17.01 -30.11 -18.51
CA TRP A 717 16.64 -28.83 -19.13
C TRP A 717 17.26 -28.58 -20.51
N GLU A 718 18.34 -29.27 -20.87
CA GLU A 718 18.91 -29.24 -22.23
C GLU A 718 17.91 -29.65 -23.32
N LYS A 719 16.86 -30.42 -22.98
CA LYS A 719 15.80 -30.84 -23.90
C LYS A 719 14.84 -29.72 -24.29
N LEU A 720 14.83 -28.59 -23.57
CA LEU A 720 13.97 -27.45 -23.88
C LEU A 720 14.37 -26.79 -25.20
N GLN A 721 13.41 -26.23 -25.95
CA GLN A 721 13.71 -25.47 -27.16
C GLN A 721 14.32 -24.10 -26.83
N ASP A 722 15.29 -23.64 -27.62
CA ASP A 722 15.96 -22.35 -27.36
C ASP A 722 15.07 -21.13 -27.72
N ASP A 723 14.09 -21.29 -28.61
CA ASP A 723 13.23 -20.22 -29.15
C ASP A 723 11.94 -19.96 -28.34
N LYS A 724 11.69 -20.72 -27.27
CA LYS A 724 10.51 -20.55 -26.41
C LYS A 724 10.87 -20.06 -25.00
N PRO A 725 10.07 -19.14 -24.42
CA PRO A 725 10.26 -18.76 -23.03
C PRO A 725 10.00 -19.94 -22.11
N VAL A 726 10.92 -20.15 -21.17
CA VAL A 726 10.86 -21.19 -20.13
C VAL A 726 9.86 -20.78 -19.05
N LEU A 727 9.92 -19.51 -18.65
CA LEU A 727 9.05 -18.86 -17.68
C LEU A 727 8.72 -17.46 -18.20
N SER A 728 7.50 -16.99 -18.01
CA SER A 728 7.17 -15.57 -18.13
C SER A 728 6.72 -15.04 -16.78
N ALA A 729 7.13 -13.82 -16.43
CA ALA A 729 6.72 -13.15 -15.20
C ALA A 729 6.30 -11.72 -15.48
N TYR A 730 5.26 -11.27 -14.79
CA TYR A 730 4.83 -9.88 -14.84
C TYR A 730 4.49 -9.36 -13.45
N SER A 731 4.58 -8.04 -13.29
CA SER A 731 4.11 -7.34 -12.10
C SER A 731 3.27 -6.12 -12.48
N ARG A 732 2.17 -5.94 -11.75
CA ARG A 732 1.32 -4.75 -11.86
C ARG A 732 1.27 -4.01 -10.52
N VAL A 733 1.22 -2.70 -10.58
CA VAL A 733 1.09 -1.80 -9.43
C VAL A 733 0.00 -0.79 -9.79
N LEU A 734 -0.94 -0.53 -8.87
CA LEU A 734 -2.09 0.35 -9.15
C LEU A 734 -2.92 -0.11 -10.37
N GLY A 735 -2.93 -1.42 -10.63
CA GLY A 735 -3.62 -2.03 -11.77
C GLY A 735 -2.90 -1.89 -13.13
N GLN A 736 -1.78 -1.17 -13.17
CA GLN A 736 -0.96 -0.95 -14.36
C GLN A 736 0.23 -1.92 -14.38
N GLU A 737 0.47 -2.59 -15.50
CA GLU A 737 1.63 -3.45 -15.68
C GLU A 737 2.88 -2.61 -15.90
N TRP A 738 3.85 -2.68 -14.98
CA TRP A 738 5.07 -1.87 -15.04
C TRP A 738 6.30 -2.70 -15.44
N PHE A 739 6.23 -4.02 -15.25
CA PHE A 739 7.31 -4.95 -15.54
C PHE A 739 6.77 -6.25 -16.13
N PHE A 740 7.44 -6.70 -17.18
CA PHE A 740 7.21 -7.97 -17.85
C PHE A 740 8.52 -8.51 -18.40
N THR A 741 8.76 -9.81 -18.19
CA THR A 741 9.93 -10.51 -18.70
C THR A 741 9.61 -11.94 -19.10
N ASP A 742 10.25 -12.38 -20.18
CA ASP A 742 10.35 -13.76 -20.60
C ASP A 742 11.76 -14.28 -20.28
N ILE A 743 11.83 -15.34 -19.49
CA ILE A 743 13.08 -16.04 -19.16
C ILE A 743 13.26 -17.15 -20.18
N SER A 744 14.25 -17.01 -21.05
CA SER A 744 14.57 -18.01 -22.07
C SER A 744 15.54 -19.08 -21.55
N LYS A 745 15.67 -20.17 -22.30
CA LYS A 745 16.70 -21.19 -22.05
C LYS A 745 18.11 -20.61 -22.14
N GLU A 746 18.33 -19.64 -23.04
CA GLU A 746 19.61 -18.94 -23.17
C GLU A 746 19.91 -18.10 -21.92
N THR A 747 18.92 -17.40 -21.37
CA THR A 747 19.06 -16.65 -20.11
C THR A 747 19.48 -17.57 -18.97
N ILE A 748 18.82 -18.73 -18.84
CA ILE A 748 19.17 -19.74 -17.83
C ILE A 748 20.57 -20.30 -18.10
N ARG A 749 20.90 -20.64 -19.36
CA ARG A 749 22.23 -21.13 -19.76
C ARG A 749 23.33 -20.13 -19.42
N ASN A 750 23.11 -18.84 -19.65
CA ASN A 750 24.06 -17.77 -19.32
C ASN A 750 24.26 -17.67 -17.81
N ILE A 751 23.20 -17.77 -17.01
CA ILE A 751 23.28 -17.81 -15.53
C ILE A 751 24.02 -19.07 -15.07
N VAL A 752 23.62 -20.25 -15.54
CA VAL A 752 24.23 -21.54 -15.17
C VAL A 752 25.70 -21.59 -15.58
N THR A 753 26.05 -21.08 -16.76
CA THR A 753 27.44 -21.03 -17.25
C THR A 753 28.28 -20.06 -16.41
N ALA A 754 27.71 -18.90 -16.05
CA ALA A 754 28.37 -17.94 -15.17
C ALA A 754 28.59 -18.48 -13.75
N LEU A 755 27.69 -19.34 -13.27
CA LEU A 755 27.75 -19.99 -11.95
C LEU A 755 28.41 -21.39 -11.98
N SER A 756 28.87 -21.85 -13.15
CA SER A 756 29.38 -23.21 -13.32
C SER A 756 30.69 -23.43 -12.55
N PRO A 757 30.91 -24.60 -11.93
CA PRO A 757 32.20 -24.97 -11.36
C PRO A 757 33.35 -24.97 -12.38
N SER A 758 33.05 -25.09 -13.68
CA SER A 758 34.03 -25.02 -14.77
C SER A 758 34.28 -23.60 -15.30
N ALA A 759 33.56 -22.59 -14.81
CA ALA A 759 33.72 -21.22 -15.27
C ALA A 759 35.12 -20.69 -14.93
N GLY A 760 35.81 -20.17 -15.94
CA GLY A 760 37.17 -19.64 -15.81
C GLY A 760 37.23 -18.11 -15.71
N LYS A 761 38.45 -17.57 -15.88
CA LYS A 761 38.79 -16.14 -15.75
C LYS A 761 37.98 -15.17 -16.63
N ALA A 762 37.39 -15.67 -17.72
CA ALA A 762 36.55 -14.86 -18.62
C ALA A 762 35.13 -14.62 -18.08
N SER A 763 34.74 -15.26 -16.97
CA SER A 763 33.38 -15.11 -16.40
C SER A 763 33.23 -13.82 -15.59
N LEU A 764 32.02 -13.25 -15.60
CA LEU A 764 31.66 -12.09 -14.78
C LEU A 764 31.79 -12.38 -13.28
N LEU A 765 31.44 -13.60 -12.86
CA LEU A 765 31.54 -14.01 -11.45
C LEU A 765 32.99 -14.08 -10.99
N TRP A 766 33.92 -14.53 -11.84
CA TRP A 766 35.34 -14.48 -11.54
C TRP A 766 35.81 -13.03 -11.29
N ALA A 767 35.44 -12.10 -12.16
CA ALA A 767 35.76 -10.68 -11.98
C ALA A 767 35.15 -10.10 -10.69
N ALA A 768 33.92 -10.50 -10.34
CA ALA A 768 33.29 -10.11 -9.09
C ALA A 768 34.05 -10.64 -7.85
N ILE A 769 34.49 -11.90 -7.89
CA ILE A 769 35.31 -12.51 -6.82
C ILE A 769 36.68 -11.83 -6.71
N GLU A 770 37.36 -11.53 -7.83
CA GLU A 770 38.62 -10.79 -7.79
C GLU A 770 38.46 -9.39 -7.19
N ASN A 771 37.36 -8.70 -7.52
CA ASN A 771 37.03 -7.40 -6.92
C ASN A 771 36.74 -7.54 -5.43
N LEU A 772 36.04 -8.61 -5.02
CA LEU A 772 35.79 -8.92 -3.61
C LEU A 772 37.11 -9.23 -2.87
N GLN A 773 38.08 -9.89 -3.52
CA GLN A 773 39.40 -10.16 -2.94
C GLN A 773 40.24 -8.88 -2.74
N LYS A 774 40.12 -7.92 -3.67
CA LYS A 774 40.74 -6.60 -3.56
C LYS A 774 40.07 -5.71 -2.50
N GLY A 775 38.86 -6.07 -2.06
CA GLY A 775 37.99 -5.25 -1.23
C GLY A 775 37.07 -4.40 -2.10
N SER A 776 35.77 -4.59 -1.94
CA SER A 776 34.74 -3.89 -2.70
C SER A 776 33.84 -3.08 -1.77
N SER A 777 33.44 -1.90 -2.24
CA SER A 777 32.48 -1.04 -1.57
C SER A 777 31.32 -0.78 -2.52
N TRP A 778 30.10 -0.99 -2.05
CA TRP A 778 28.88 -0.71 -2.79
C TRP A 778 28.05 0.31 -2.04
N TYR A 779 27.52 1.26 -2.79
CA TYR A 779 26.66 2.32 -2.28
C TYR A 779 25.46 2.48 -3.21
N TYR A 780 24.28 2.30 -2.67
CA TYR A 780 23.00 2.47 -3.34
C TYR A 780 22.11 3.40 -2.51
N THR A 781 21.62 4.44 -3.15
CA THR A 781 20.74 5.45 -2.55
C THR A 781 19.60 5.68 -3.52
N ARG A 782 18.37 5.82 -3.02
CA ARG A 782 17.21 6.17 -3.84
C ARG A 782 16.16 6.91 -3.03
N PRO A 783 15.95 8.21 -3.27
CA PRO A 783 14.73 8.90 -2.88
C PRO A 783 13.59 8.54 -3.85
N LEU A 784 12.37 8.41 -3.33
CA LEU A 784 11.18 8.15 -4.15
C LEU A 784 9.93 8.70 -3.47
N LEU A 785 9.25 9.65 -4.13
CA LEU A 785 7.90 10.06 -3.80
C LEU A 785 6.92 8.98 -4.31
N THR A 786 6.51 8.07 -3.43
CA THR A 786 5.67 6.92 -3.82
C THR A 786 4.21 7.30 -4.04
N LEU A 787 3.73 8.33 -3.34
CA LEU A 787 2.36 8.82 -3.47
C LEU A 787 2.34 10.34 -3.28
N GLU A 788 1.74 11.04 -4.24
CA GLU A 788 1.23 12.40 -4.09
C GLU A 788 -0.23 12.37 -4.55
N ALA A 789 -1.17 12.42 -3.60
CA ALA A 789 -2.60 12.42 -3.90
C ALA A 789 -3.24 13.67 -3.32
N ARG A 790 -3.93 14.46 -4.16
CA ARG A 790 -4.39 15.80 -3.82
C ARG A 790 -5.81 16.05 -4.30
N TYR A 791 -6.60 16.71 -3.47
CA TYR A 791 -7.93 17.21 -3.76
C TYR A 791 -7.98 18.68 -3.39
N PHE A 792 -8.48 19.50 -4.31
CA PHE A 792 -8.63 20.94 -4.12
C PHE A 792 -10.10 21.33 -4.32
N GLN A 793 -10.59 22.25 -3.50
CA GLN A 793 -11.89 22.89 -3.65
C GLN A 793 -11.76 24.40 -3.40
N ALA A 794 -12.38 25.21 -4.24
CA ALA A 794 -12.45 26.65 -4.00
C ALA A 794 -13.35 26.96 -2.79
N THR A 795 -12.95 27.92 -1.95
CA THR A 795 -13.80 28.50 -0.90
C THR A 795 -14.42 29.83 -1.34
N THR A 796 -15.45 30.26 -0.63
CA THR A 796 -16.16 31.53 -0.79
C THR A 796 -15.27 32.77 -0.64
N LEU A 797 -14.11 32.62 0.02
CA LEU A 797 -13.11 33.68 0.22
C LEU A 797 -12.15 33.84 -0.96
N GLY A 798 -12.19 32.95 -1.95
CA GLY A 798 -11.19 32.93 -3.01
C GLY A 798 -9.87 32.29 -2.59
N LEU A 799 -9.91 31.41 -1.58
CA LEU A 799 -8.78 30.59 -1.13
C LEU A 799 -9.06 29.11 -1.43
N PRO A 800 -8.09 28.31 -1.87
CA PRO A 800 -8.31 26.89 -2.12
C PRO A 800 -8.12 26.09 -0.82
N VAL A 801 -9.11 25.30 -0.43
CA VAL A 801 -8.92 24.25 0.58
C VAL A 801 -8.36 23.00 -0.11
N GLU A 802 -7.34 22.41 0.48
CA GLU A 802 -6.62 21.26 -0.04
C GLU A 802 -6.65 20.11 0.98
N ILE A 803 -6.97 18.91 0.50
CA ILE A 803 -6.69 17.64 1.19
C ILE A 803 -5.60 16.94 0.40
N SER A 804 -4.45 16.67 1.03
CA SER A 804 -3.34 16.03 0.36
C SER A 804 -2.64 14.97 1.19
N LYS A 805 -2.05 14.01 0.50
CA LYS A 805 -1.28 12.90 1.06
C LYS A 805 0.05 12.80 0.33
N TYR A 806 1.14 12.80 1.08
CA TYR A 806 2.49 12.63 0.57
C TYR A 806 3.13 11.43 1.23
N TYR A 807 3.71 10.53 0.44
CA TYR A 807 4.46 9.38 0.94
C TYR A 807 5.84 9.35 0.29
N ASN A 808 6.84 9.82 1.03
CA ASN A 808 8.23 9.83 0.57
C ASN A 808 9.01 8.69 1.21
N SER A 809 9.97 8.14 0.47
CA SER A 809 10.89 7.15 1.00
C SER A 809 12.32 7.44 0.57
N LEU A 810 13.27 7.18 1.47
CA LEU A 810 14.70 7.17 1.18
C LEU A 810 15.24 5.78 1.52
N THR A 811 15.73 5.06 0.51
CA THR A 811 16.40 3.77 0.69
C THR A 811 17.91 3.95 0.57
N VAL A 812 18.67 3.43 1.52
CA VAL A 812 20.14 3.44 1.52
C VAL A 812 20.66 2.03 1.79
N ILE A 813 21.54 1.55 0.93
CA ILE A 813 22.30 0.32 1.12
C ILE A 813 23.77 0.65 0.91
N SER A 814 24.58 0.47 1.95
CA SER A 814 26.03 0.59 1.87
C SER A 814 26.65 -0.71 2.37
N ALA A 815 27.67 -1.21 1.68
CA ALA A 815 28.34 -2.44 2.10
C ALA A 815 29.80 -2.43 1.65
N LYS A 816 30.69 -2.70 2.59
CA LYS A 816 32.11 -2.98 2.36
C LYS A 816 32.32 -4.45 2.62
N ALA A 817 32.88 -5.15 1.64
CA ALA A 817 33.18 -6.57 1.78
C ALA A 817 34.55 -6.91 1.22
N LYS A 818 35.25 -7.81 1.91
CA LYS A 818 36.54 -8.33 1.48
C LYS A 818 36.61 -9.83 1.70
N ALA A 819 36.96 -10.58 0.67
CA ALA A 819 37.14 -12.02 0.76
C ALA A 819 38.62 -12.43 0.65
N THR A 820 39.02 -13.46 1.40
CA THR A 820 40.30 -14.15 1.25
C THR A 820 40.00 -15.62 0.98
N ILE A 821 40.65 -16.20 -0.03
CA ILE A 821 40.37 -17.57 -0.47
C ILE A 821 41.68 -18.36 -0.44
N ASN A 822 41.69 -19.46 0.33
CA ASN A 822 42.86 -20.29 0.54
C ASN A 822 42.54 -21.77 0.21
N PRO A 823 43.27 -22.43 -0.72
CA PRO A 823 44.28 -21.85 -1.62
C PRO A 823 43.66 -20.88 -2.66
N PRO A 824 44.45 -19.95 -3.23
CA PRO A 824 43.96 -18.99 -4.21
C PRO A 824 43.43 -19.65 -5.49
N LEU A 825 42.40 -19.05 -6.06
CA LEU A 825 41.82 -19.46 -7.34
C LEU A 825 42.83 -19.32 -8.49
N THR A 826 43.00 -20.38 -9.30
CA THR A 826 43.98 -20.42 -10.40
C THR A 826 43.34 -20.55 -11.79
N GLU A 827 42.34 -21.43 -11.95
CA GLU A 827 41.79 -21.77 -13.28
C GLU A 827 40.26 -21.72 -13.38
N HIS A 828 39.53 -22.34 -12.45
CA HIS A 828 38.07 -22.46 -12.52
C HIS A 828 37.39 -22.32 -11.14
N LEU A 829 36.15 -21.84 -11.12
CA LEU A 829 35.40 -21.54 -9.88
C LEU A 829 35.14 -22.75 -8.98
N GLY A 830 35.16 -23.97 -9.54
CA GLY A 830 34.97 -25.21 -8.78
C GLY A 830 36.02 -25.45 -7.71
N GLN A 831 37.18 -24.76 -7.78
CA GLN A 831 38.17 -24.77 -6.71
C GLN A 831 37.61 -24.19 -5.40
N LEU A 832 36.60 -23.29 -5.45
CA LEU A 832 35.93 -22.75 -4.27
C LEU A 832 35.32 -23.82 -3.36
N PHE A 833 34.84 -24.95 -3.92
CA PHE A 833 34.26 -26.03 -3.14
C PHE A 833 35.29 -26.73 -2.22
N ASN A 834 36.59 -26.58 -2.53
CA ASN A 834 37.70 -27.16 -1.78
C ASN A 834 38.56 -26.10 -1.07
N SER A 835 38.18 -24.82 -1.11
CA SER A 835 38.91 -23.73 -0.48
C SER A 835 38.21 -23.26 0.80
N GLU A 836 39.01 -22.74 1.72
CA GLU A 836 38.52 -21.96 2.86
C GLU A 836 38.34 -20.51 2.41
N ILE A 837 37.15 -19.98 2.61
CA ILE A 837 36.77 -18.61 2.26
C ILE A 837 36.58 -17.84 3.56
N SER A 838 37.42 -16.84 3.81
CA SER A 838 37.24 -15.86 4.87
C SER A 838 36.64 -14.59 4.30
N LEU A 839 35.47 -14.17 4.79
CA LEU A 839 34.75 -12.98 4.33
C LEU A 839 34.61 -11.98 5.49
N GLU A 840 35.09 -10.76 5.29
CA GLU A 840 34.87 -9.64 6.20
C GLU A 840 33.80 -8.72 5.60
N THR A 841 32.79 -8.36 6.39
CA THR A 841 31.72 -7.47 5.96
C THR A 841 31.45 -6.36 6.99
N ASP A 842 31.15 -5.17 6.48
CA ASP A 842 30.73 -4.00 7.25
C ASP A 842 29.73 -3.22 6.38
N GLY A 843 28.48 -3.13 6.80
CA GLY A 843 27.44 -2.54 5.96
C GLY A 843 26.21 -2.07 6.72
N PHE A 844 25.33 -1.44 5.96
CA PHE A 844 24.09 -0.83 6.41
C PHE A 844 23.03 -1.02 5.32
N ALA A 845 21.83 -1.40 5.74
CA ALA A 845 20.64 -1.34 4.89
C ALA A 845 19.54 -0.66 5.69
N GLY A 846 18.94 0.37 5.11
CA GLY A 846 17.89 1.11 5.76
C GLY A 846 16.91 1.74 4.78
N VAL A 847 15.73 2.02 5.30
CA VAL A 847 14.72 2.81 4.63
C VAL A 847 14.10 3.78 5.63
N SER A 848 13.96 5.04 5.25
CA SER A 848 13.15 6.00 5.99
C SER A 848 11.89 6.29 5.18
N LYS A 849 10.74 6.19 5.84
CA LYS A 849 9.42 6.41 5.27
C LYS A 849 8.77 7.58 5.97
N ASP A 850 8.51 8.65 5.22
CA ASP A 850 7.82 9.83 5.72
C ASP A 850 6.45 9.94 5.05
N TYR A 851 5.39 10.01 5.85
CA TYR A 851 4.00 10.14 5.38
C TYR A 851 3.34 11.36 6.00
N TRP A 852 2.78 12.22 5.15
CA TRP A 852 2.06 13.42 5.56
C TRP A 852 0.63 13.38 5.06
N VAL A 853 -0.27 13.91 5.89
CA VAL A 853 -1.63 14.28 5.47
C VAL A 853 -1.84 15.72 5.84
N PHE A 854 -2.29 16.53 4.89
CA PHE A 854 -2.63 17.93 5.13
C PHE A 854 -4.10 18.17 4.79
N TYR A 855 -4.76 18.96 5.65
CA TYR A 855 -6.10 19.48 5.43
C TYR A 855 -6.11 20.96 5.79
N GLY A 856 -6.14 21.84 4.79
CA GLY A 856 -5.88 23.27 5.02
C GLY A 856 -6.00 24.15 3.79
N ILE A 857 -5.82 25.47 3.96
CA ILE A 857 -5.57 26.39 2.85
C ILE A 857 -4.10 26.27 2.43
N ASN A 858 -3.85 26.15 1.12
CA ASN A 858 -2.50 26.14 0.55
C ASN A 858 -2.40 27.16 -0.60
N THR A 859 -1.54 28.16 -0.44
CA THR A 859 -1.27 29.18 -1.46
C THR A 859 0.24 29.47 -1.54
N ASP A 860 0.65 30.24 -2.55
CA ASP A 860 2.01 30.78 -2.68
C ASP A 860 2.36 31.83 -1.59
N LEU A 861 1.36 32.33 -0.87
CA LEU A 861 1.49 33.39 0.13
C LEU A 861 1.54 32.84 1.57
N PHE A 862 0.66 31.89 1.88
CA PHE A 862 0.55 31.26 3.19
C PHE A 862 -0.12 29.88 3.12
N GLN A 863 0.11 29.09 4.17
CA GLN A 863 -0.53 27.80 4.42
C GLN A 863 -1.11 27.82 5.83
N CYS A 864 -2.34 27.33 6.03
CA CYS A 864 -2.91 27.12 7.36
C CYS A 864 -3.84 25.91 7.40
N GLY A 865 -3.91 25.20 8.52
CA GLY A 865 -4.81 24.06 8.69
C GLY A 865 -4.24 22.97 9.60
N PHE A 866 -4.57 21.72 9.31
CA PHE A 866 -4.08 20.54 10.03
C PHE A 866 -3.05 19.76 9.21
N GLU A 867 -1.98 19.31 9.87
CA GLU A 867 -0.96 18.44 9.31
C GLU A 867 -0.76 17.24 10.24
N SER A 868 -0.91 16.02 9.74
CA SER A 868 -0.37 14.83 10.40
C SER A 868 0.97 14.47 9.78
N LYS A 869 1.98 14.19 10.59
CA LYS A 869 3.28 13.68 10.14
C LYS A 869 3.56 12.33 10.79
N ASN A 870 3.88 11.35 9.96
CA ASN A 870 4.35 10.03 10.36
C ASN A 870 5.75 9.80 9.80
N LYS A 871 6.70 9.40 10.64
CA LYS A 871 8.07 9.08 10.27
C LYS A 871 8.45 7.70 10.78
N VAL A 872 8.85 6.82 9.87
CA VAL A 872 9.19 5.42 10.12
C VAL A 872 10.56 5.10 9.55
N PRO A 873 11.66 5.39 10.29
CA PRO A 873 12.96 4.89 9.93
C PRO A 873 13.09 3.41 10.31
N THR A 874 13.74 2.65 9.44
CA THR A 874 14.19 1.29 9.67
C THR A 874 15.65 1.20 9.25
N ALA A 875 16.51 0.70 10.13
CA ALA A 875 17.94 0.63 9.93
C ALA A 875 18.48 -0.70 10.43
N VAL A 876 19.24 -1.38 9.58
CA VAL A 876 19.90 -2.66 9.90
C VAL A 876 21.38 -2.51 9.56
N PRO A 877 22.21 -2.01 10.50
CA PRO A 877 23.65 -2.11 10.38
C PRO A 877 24.11 -3.55 10.65
N TRP A 878 25.14 -4.00 9.95
CA TRP A 878 25.78 -5.28 10.24
C TRP A 878 27.31 -5.18 10.11
N LYS A 879 27.97 -5.98 10.92
CA LYS A 879 29.40 -6.23 10.83
C LYS A 879 29.66 -7.65 11.27
N PHE A 880 30.22 -8.47 10.39
CA PHE A 880 30.56 -9.84 10.74
C PHE A 880 31.73 -10.34 9.90
N THR A 881 32.44 -11.32 10.45
CA THR A 881 33.43 -12.10 9.71
C THR A 881 32.93 -13.53 9.57
N ALA A 882 32.92 -14.07 8.36
CA ALA A 882 32.52 -15.44 8.07
C ALA A 882 33.73 -16.27 7.65
N LYS A 883 33.79 -17.53 8.07
CA LYS A 883 34.68 -18.54 7.49
C LYS A 883 33.85 -19.68 6.94
N ILE A 884 34.03 -19.99 5.67
CA ILE A 884 33.24 -20.97 4.94
C ILE A 884 34.21 -22.01 4.38
N ASN A 885 34.08 -23.25 4.84
CA ASN A 885 34.79 -24.40 4.29
C ASN A 885 33.74 -25.39 3.75
N VAL A 886 33.56 -25.37 2.43
CA VAL A 886 32.51 -26.17 1.78
C VAL A 886 32.86 -27.66 1.77
N ALA A 887 34.15 -28.03 1.67
CA ALA A 887 34.61 -29.41 1.69
C ALA A 887 34.37 -30.09 3.05
N GLU A 888 34.59 -29.34 4.14
CA GLU A 888 34.30 -29.79 5.50
C GLU A 888 32.83 -29.62 5.91
N LYS A 889 32.02 -28.94 5.07
CA LYS A 889 30.65 -28.50 5.39
C LYS A 889 30.59 -27.70 6.70
N LYS A 890 31.62 -26.88 6.92
CA LYS A 890 31.80 -26.06 8.12
C LYS A 890 31.59 -24.58 7.80
N PHE A 891 30.71 -23.93 8.55
CA PHE A 891 30.37 -22.52 8.39
C PHE A 891 30.48 -21.82 9.74
N GLU A 892 31.33 -20.80 9.81
CA GLU A 892 31.55 -20.00 11.02
C GLU A 892 31.15 -18.54 10.74
N LEU A 893 30.44 -17.92 11.68
CA LEU A 893 30.03 -16.52 11.65
C LEU A 893 30.37 -15.86 12.99
N ASP A 894 31.23 -14.85 12.95
CA ASP A 894 31.65 -14.08 14.10
C ASP A 894 31.07 -12.67 14.03
N PHE A 895 30.30 -12.29 15.05
CA PHE A 895 29.79 -10.94 15.26
C PHE A 895 30.55 -10.25 16.40
N PRO A 896 30.96 -8.98 16.24
CA PRO A 896 31.50 -8.20 17.34
C PRO A 896 30.41 -7.94 18.40
N LEU A 897 30.83 -7.74 19.64
CA LEU A 897 29.88 -7.36 20.70
C LEU A 897 29.21 -6.02 20.38
N CYS A 898 27.89 -5.94 20.59
CA CYS A 898 27.14 -4.70 20.52
C CYS A 898 27.58 -3.77 21.66
N LYS A 899 28.16 -2.60 21.33
CA LYS A 899 28.65 -1.63 22.33
C LYS A 899 27.73 -0.42 22.51
N GLU A 900 26.88 -0.17 21.53
CA GLU A 900 26.01 1.00 21.44
C GLU A 900 24.58 0.54 21.18
N GLU A 901 23.62 1.39 21.52
CA GLU A 901 22.22 1.12 21.17
C GLU A 901 22.02 1.27 19.66
N ILE A 902 21.39 0.26 19.06
CA ILE A 902 21.04 0.24 17.64
C ILE A 902 19.53 0.28 17.52
N GLU A 903 19.00 1.43 17.09
CA GLU A 903 17.58 1.55 16.76
C GLU A 903 17.29 0.84 15.44
N LEU A 904 16.60 -0.31 15.50
CA LEU A 904 16.22 -1.09 14.32
C LEU A 904 15.07 -0.44 13.56
N THR A 905 14.08 0.05 14.29
CA THR A 905 13.00 0.84 13.72
C THR A 905 12.33 1.71 14.76
N SER A 906 11.85 2.88 14.35
CA SER A 906 10.95 3.71 15.17
C SER A 906 9.76 4.20 14.36
N LEU A 907 8.73 4.64 15.07
CA LEU A 907 7.51 5.25 14.55
C LEU A 907 7.29 6.54 15.34
N ARG A 908 7.35 7.69 14.66
CA ARG A 908 7.00 8.99 15.25
C ARG A 908 5.80 9.56 14.52
N TYR A 909 4.71 9.75 15.24
CA TYR A 909 3.44 10.24 14.71
C TYR A 909 2.88 11.35 15.58
N ASP A 910 2.41 12.42 14.96
CA ASP A 910 1.70 13.51 15.65
C ASP A 910 0.83 14.29 14.64
N VAL A 911 -0.17 14.99 15.16
CA VAL A 911 -1.08 15.86 14.39
C VAL A 911 -0.93 17.28 14.91
N TYR A 912 -0.85 18.23 14.00
CA TYR A 912 -0.53 19.63 14.30
C TYR A 912 -1.53 20.57 13.68
N ALA A 913 -1.87 21.64 14.39
CA ALA A 913 -2.35 22.87 13.78
C ALA A 913 -1.12 23.63 13.25
N VAL A 914 -1.11 23.95 11.95
CA VAL A 914 0.04 24.57 11.27
C VAL A 914 -0.34 25.87 10.61
N LEU A 915 0.55 26.86 10.68
CA LEU A 915 0.49 28.09 9.91
C LEU A 915 1.89 28.46 9.41
N ARG A 916 2.02 28.73 8.10
CA ARG A 916 3.27 29.14 7.45
C ARG A 916 3.00 30.35 6.57
N ASN A 917 3.89 31.33 6.57
CA ASN A 917 3.82 32.50 5.69
C ASN A 917 5.13 32.66 4.89
N ILE A 918 5.03 33.17 3.66
CA ILE A 918 6.17 33.24 2.73
C ILE A 918 7.22 34.30 3.11
N GLU A 919 6.85 35.24 3.99
CA GLU A 919 7.73 36.29 4.48
C GLU A 919 8.62 35.81 5.66
N GLU A 920 8.23 34.73 6.32
CA GLU A 920 8.91 34.12 7.47
C GLU A 920 8.97 32.58 7.33
N PRO A 921 9.51 32.04 6.21
CA PRO A 921 9.44 30.61 5.88
C PRO A 921 10.23 29.72 6.84
N THR A 922 11.20 30.27 7.58
CA THR A 922 12.03 29.55 8.56
C THR A 922 11.38 29.45 9.94
N SER A 923 10.23 30.07 10.17
CA SER A 923 9.57 30.15 11.48
C SER A 923 8.10 29.72 11.41
N PRO A 924 7.80 28.49 10.96
CA PRO A 924 6.41 28.00 10.89
C PRO A 924 5.82 27.90 12.30
N LYS A 925 4.58 28.39 12.47
CA LYS A 925 3.81 28.18 13.70
C LYS A 925 3.23 26.77 13.65
N LYS A 926 3.66 25.91 14.57
CA LYS A 926 3.28 24.48 14.60
C LYS A 926 2.97 24.08 16.03
N THR A 927 1.68 23.92 16.32
CA THR A 927 1.18 23.54 17.64
C THR A 927 0.60 22.13 17.58
N SER A 928 1.01 21.23 18.49
CA SER A 928 0.42 19.88 18.56
C SER A 928 -1.08 20.02 18.84
N LEU A 929 -1.88 19.25 18.13
CA LEU A 929 -3.34 19.32 18.17
C LEU A 929 -3.87 19.10 19.59
N MET A 930 -3.18 18.28 20.39
CA MET A 930 -3.49 18.02 21.78
C MET A 930 -2.52 18.78 22.73
N PRO A 931 -3.02 19.31 23.86
CA PRO A 931 -2.18 20.04 24.83
C PRO A 931 -1.16 19.12 25.52
N ALA A 932 -0.02 19.67 25.96
CA ALA A 932 0.92 18.97 26.84
C ALA A 932 0.26 18.66 28.19
N SER A 933 0.61 17.52 28.80
CA SER A 933 -0.13 16.90 29.94
C SER A 933 -0.20 17.73 31.23
N GLU A 934 0.50 18.86 31.33
CA GLU A 934 0.55 19.66 32.56
C GLU A 934 -0.49 20.80 32.63
N GLU A 935 -1.27 21.04 31.57
CA GLU A 935 -2.17 22.21 31.50
C GLU A 935 -3.67 21.88 31.41
N VAL A 936 -4.13 20.77 31.99
CA VAL A 936 -5.58 20.54 32.16
C VAL A 936 -6.07 21.41 33.32
N ILE A 937 -6.36 22.68 33.02
CA ILE A 937 -7.04 23.57 33.96
C ILE A 937 -8.45 23.01 34.20
N ARG A 938 -8.69 22.53 35.42
CA ARG A 938 -10.03 22.20 35.92
C ARG A 938 -10.85 23.49 36.09
N ARG A 939 -12.01 23.60 35.43
CA ARG A 939 -13.29 24.30 35.79
C ARG A 939 -14.10 24.53 34.51
N ASP A 940 -15.43 24.51 34.41
CA ASP A 940 -16.60 24.37 35.32
C ASP A 940 -17.76 23.67 34.53
N PRO A 941 -18.87 23.24 35.16
CA PRO A 941 -19.79 22.23 34.61
C PRO A 941 -20.85 22.82 33.68
N ILE A 942 -20.58 22.82 32.38
CA ILE A 942 -21.63 22.61 31.38
C ILE A 942 -21.46 21.16 30.93
N GLU A 943 -22.55 20.40 30.78
CA GLU A 943 -22.58 18.95 30.47
C GLU A 943 -21.80 18.57 29.19
N MET A 944 -20.46 18.64 29.23
CA MET A 944 -19.57 18.11 28.22
C MET A 944 -18.92 16.86 28.80
N LEU A 945 -19.07 15.74 28.08
CA LEU A 945 -18.44 14.45 28.36
C LEU A 945 -16.98 14.66 28.81
N LYS A 946 -16.62 14.18 30.00
CA LYS A 946 -15.23 14.23 30.47
C LYS A 946 -14.36 13.43 29.49
N PRO A 947 -13.30 14.02 28.93
CA PRO A 947 -12.40 13.26 28.06
C PRO A 947 -11.62 12.22 28.87
N ASN A 948 -11.51 11.01 28.32
CA ASN A 948 -10.59 9.98 28.80
C ASN A 948 -9.23 10.19 28.11
N THR A 949 -8.16 10.19 28.90
CA THR A 949 -6.79 10.26 28.39
C THR A 949 -6.18 8.86 28.43
N TRP A 950 -5.83 8.31 27.27
CA TRP A 950 -5.05 7.08 27.19
C TRP A 950 -3.58 7.45 27.00
N TYR A 951 -2.76 7.17 28.03
CA TYR A 951 -1.33 7.46 28.03
C TYR A 951 -0.50 6.24 28.46
N PRO A 952 -0.49 5.15 27.68
CA PRO A 952 0.40 4.03 27.95
C PRO A 952 1.85 4.43 27.70
N PHE A 953 2.67 4.22 28.74
CA PHE A 953 4.12 4.21 28.63
C PHE A 953 4.62 2.81 29.03
N TYR A 954 5.19 2.10 28.07
CA TYR A 954 5.76 0.77 28.31
C TYR A 954 7.19 0.73 27.76
N ASN A 955 8.09 0.17 28.55
CA ASN A 955 9.41 -0.24 28.09
C ASN A 955 9.55 -1.73 28.43
N VAL A 956 9.67 -2.57 27.41
CA VAL A 956 9.79 -4.03 27.55
C VAL A 956 11.10 -4.46 26.93
N CYS A 957 11.98 -5.04 27.75
CA CYS A 957 13.29 -5.53 27.31
C CYS A 957 13.41 -7.04 27.54
N ALA A 958 13.98 -7.73 26.56
CA ALA A 958 14.44 -9.11 26.68
C ALA A 958 15.97 -9.13 26.54
N GLU A 959 16.69 -9.36 27.64
CA GLU A 959 18.15 -9.31 27.70
C GLU A 959 18.78 -10.71 27.75
N SER A 960 19.89 -10.89 27.04
CA SER A 960 20.73 -12.07 27.14
C SER A 960 22.08 -11.72 27.74
N ASN A 961 22.27 -12.04 29.02
CA ASN A 961 23.52 -11.77 29.74
C ASN A 961 24.68 -12.67 29.29
N ILE A 962 24.40 -13.75 28.55
CA ILE A 962 25.43 -14.63 27.96
C ILE A 962 26.10 -13.92 26.78
N TYR A 963 25.28 -13.36 25.89
CA TYR A 963 25.78 -12.72 24.66
C TYR A 963 25.98 -11.22 24.80
N GLY A 964 25.55 -10.61 25.92
CA GLY A 964 25.68 -9.17 26.16
C GLY A 964 24.79 -8.31 25.28
N VAL A 965 23.67 -8.84 24.83
CA VAL A 965 22.74 -8.15 23.92
C VAL A 965 21.31 -8.27 24.46
N GLY A 966 20.56 -7.17 24.39
CA GLY A 966 19.12 -7.13 24.67
C GLY A 966 18.31 -6.56 23.51
N LEU A 967 17.03 -6.92 23.45
CA LEU A 967 16.06 -6.34 22.53
C LEU A 967 15.00 -5.61 23.35
N CYS A 968 14.91 -4.29 23.19
CA CYS A 968 13.98 -3.42 23.90
C CYS A 968 12.95 -2.81 22.96
N ALA A 969 11.70 -2.78 23.40
CA ALA A 969 10.60 -2.10 22.74
C ALA A 969 10.04 -1.00 23.66
N GLU A 970 10.11 0.25 23.21
CA GLU A 970 9.57 1.40 23.92
C GLU A 970 8.29 1.89 23.21
N TYR A 971 7.25 2.15 24.00
CA TYR A 971 5.97 2.67 23.52
C TYR A 971 5.55 3.86 24.37
N ASN A 972 5.35 5.01 23.75
CA ASN A 972 4.84 6.22 24.36
C ASN A 972 3.71 6.78 23.48
N ILE A 973 2.47 6.49 23.86
CA ILE A 973 1.28 6.87 23.08
C ILE A 973 0.43 7.79 23.94
N LYS A 974 -0.04 8.89 23.36
CA LYS A 974 -1.00 9.81 23.98
C LYS A 974 -2.21 9.97 23.07
N ARG A 975 -3.39 9.63 23.58
CA ARG A 975 -4.69 9.83 22.92
C ARG A 975 -5.69 10.45 23.87
N GLN A 976 -6.64 11.18 23.32
CA GLN A 976 -7.82 11.66 24.04
C GLN A 976 -9.06 11.16 23.31
N TYR A 977 -9.90 10.44 24.03
CA TYR A 977 -11.13 9.85 23.51
C TYR A 977 -12.30 10.16 24.44
N TYR A 978 -13.51 9.94 23.95
CA TYR A 978 -14.77 10.14 24.68
C TYR A 978 -15.56 8.83 24.62
N ASP A 979 -16.40 8.53 25.61
CA ASP A 979 -17.13 7.25 25.73
C ASP A 979 -18.02 6.93 24.51
N GLU A 980 -18.38 7.94 23.71
CA GLU A 980 -19.05 7.80 22.40
C GLU A 980 -18.06 7.44 21.26
N GLU A 981 -17.06 6.60 21.52
CA GLU A 981 -15.83 6.46 20.70
C GLU A 981 -16.05 6.40 19.18
N TYR A 982 -15.18 7.11 18.47
CA TYR A 982 -15.27 7.41 17.06
C TYR A 982 -13.87 7.26 16.41
N PRO A 983 -13.73 6.50 15.30
CA PRO A 983 -12.45 6.14 14.68
C PRO A 983 -11.35 7.21 14.61
N LEU A 984 -11.68 8.47 14.31
CA LEU A 984 -10.70 9.55 14.16
C LEU A 984 -9.89 9.78 15.44
N TYR A 985 -10.52 9.72 16.61
CA TYR A 985 -9.90 10.08 17.90
C TYR A 985 -8.82 9.07 18.34
N TYR A 986 -8.85 7.83 17.85
CA TYR A 986 -7.74 6.88 18.02
C TYR A 986 -6.46 7.31 17.29
N PHE A 987 -6.58 8.20 16.31
CA PHE A 987 -5.45 8.75 15.58
C PHE A 987 -5.12 10.18 16.01
N LEU A 988 -5.94 10.85 16.82
CA LEU A 988 -5.57 12.19 17.30
C LEU A 988 -4.59 12.08 18.48
N GLY A 989 -3.40 12.65 18.30
CA GLY A 989 -2.38 12.77 19.34
C GLY A 989 -1.01 12.22 18.92
N TYR A 990 -0.17 11.97 19.92
CA TYR A 990 1.24 11.64 19.73
C TYR A 990 1.50 10.14 19.91
N ALA A 991 2.27 9.53 19.02
CA ALA A 991 2.83 8.20 19.24
C ALA A 991 4.31 8.19 18.92
N ASN A 992 5.10 7.65 19.85
CA ASN A 992 6.48 7.31 19.64
C ASN A 992 6.70 5.86 20.06
N MET A 993 7.06 5.03 19.09
CA MET A 993 7.39 3.62 19.32
C MET A 993 8.79 3.37 18.77
N SER A 994 9.58 2.56 19.45
CA SER A 994 10.89 2.16 18.94
C SER A 994 11.24 0.74 19.33
N LEU A 995 11.96 0.05 18.44
CA LEU A 995 12.54 -1.26 18.65
C LEU A 995 14.05 -1.11 18.53
N LYS A 996 14.78 -1.44 19.60
CA LYS A 996 16.22 -1.23 19.73
C LYS A 996 16.93 -2.50 20.16
N ILE A 997 18.10 -2.74 19.59
CA ILE A 997 19.10 -3.63 20.18
C ILE A 997 19.92 -2.81 21.16
N VAL A 998 20.04 -3.26 22.40
CA VAL A 998 20.78 -2.57 23.47
C VAL A 998 21.91 -3.46 24.00
N PRO A 999 23.03 -2.89 24.45
CA PRO A 999 24.04 -3.65 25.18
C PRO A 999 23.46 -4.13 26.52
N ALA A 1000 23.61 -5.42 26.81
CA ALA A 1000 23.21 -6.00 28.09
C ALA A 1000 24.43 -6.32 28.96
N GLN A 1001 24.27 -6.27 30.27
CA GLN A 1001 25.37 -6.54 31.19
C GLN A 1001 25.77 -8.03 31.11
N THR A 1002 26.98 -8.29 30.64
CA THR A 1002 27.49 -9.66 30.54
C THR A 1002 27.91 -10.19 31.91
N VAL A 1003 27.59 -11.46 32.21
CA VAL A 1003 28.05 -12.13 33.44
C VAL A 1003 29.58 -12.35 33.41
N LYS A 1004 30.15 -12.52 32.23
CA LYS A 1004 31.59 -12.68 31.97
C LYS A 1004 32.05 -11.79 30.82
N PRO A 1005 33.34 -11.42 30.73
CA PRO A 1005 33.86 -10.69 29.58
C PRO A 1005 33.60 -11.46 28.27
N VAL A 1006 33.03 -10.79 27.27
CA VAL A 1006 32.76 -11.33 25.93
C VAL A 1006 33.38 -10.40 24.90
N ASP A 1007 34.17 -10.94 23.98
CA ASP A 1007 34.81 -10.18 22.91
C ASP A 1007 34.00 -10.28 21.60
N LYS A 1008 33.44 -11.46 21.32
CA LYS A 1008 32.65 -11.75 20.11
C LYS A 1008 31.59 -12.83 20.34
N ILE A 1009 30.59 -12.83 19.48
CA ILE A 1009 29.56 -13.89 19.38
C ILE A 1009 29.89 -14.75 18.16
N HIS A 1010 30.11 -16.04 18.38
CA HIS A 1010 30.50 -17.01 17.38
C HIS A 1010 29.39 -18.01 17.13
N PHE A 1011 28.99 -18.14 15.87
CA PHE A 1011 28.11 -19.21 15.40
C PHE A 1011 28.92 -20.19 14.55
N GLU A 1012 28.79 -21.48 14.82
CA GLU A 1012 29.40 -22.57 14.04
C GLU A 1012 28.31 -23.54 13.62
N LEU A 1013 28.23 -23.85 12.33
CA LEU A 1013 27.45 -24.96 11.79
C LEU A 1013 28.42 -25.98 11.18
N ASP A 1014 28.43 -27.19 11.73
CA ASP A 1014 29.17 -28.33 11.21
C ASP A 1014 28.17 -29.40 10.75
N ALA A 1015 28.04 -29.55 9.43
CA ALA A 1015 27.21 -30.56 8.79
C ALA A 1015 28.06 -31.69 8.15
N GLY A 1016 29.33 -31.80 8.53
CA GLY A 1016 30.19 -32.92 8.15
C GLY A 1016 29.82 -34.20 8.93
N PRO A 1017 30.22 -35.40 8.46
CA PRO A 1017 30.07 -36.63 9.25
C PRO A 1017 30.90 -36.48 10.52
N SER A 1018 30.24 -36.13 11.62
CA SER A 1018 30.95 -35.75 12.85
C SER A 1018 31.75 -36.94 13.38
N ARG A 1019 33.08 -36.79 13.44
CA ARG A 1019 33.97 -37.66 14.24
C ARG A 1019 34.12 -37.09 15.65
N HIS A 1020 33.00 -36.81 16.33
CA HIS A 1020 33.06 -36.49 17.76
C HIS A 1020 32.71 -37.74 18.57
N PRO A 1021 33.71 -38.37 19.24
CA PRO A 1021 33.46 -39.52 20.08
C PRO A 1021 32.77 -39.03 21.36
N MET A 1022 31.43 -39.12 21.40
CA MET A 1022 30.80 -39.40 22.68
C MET A 1022 31.39 -40.72 23.18
N SER A 1023 32.02 -40.74 24.35
CA SER A 1023 32.62 -41.98 24.85
C SER A 1023 31.52 -43.05 24.86
N ALA A 1024 31.71 -44.15 24.12
CA ALA A 1024 30.74 -45.25 24.07
C ALA A 1024 30.34 -45.71 25.48
N HIS A 1025 31.21 -45.48 26.46
CA HIS A 1025 30.98 -45.71 27.88
C HIS A 1025 29.86 -44.85 28.51
N GLN A 1026 29.74 -43.57 28.17
CA GLN A 1026 28.67 -42.70 28.69
C GLN A 1026 27.32 -42.97 28.03
N LEU A 1027 27.29 -43.21 26.71
CA LEU A 1027 26.06 -43.59 26.00
C LEU A 1027 25.52 -44.94 26.51
N LEU A 1028 26.40 -45.94 26.68
CA LEU A 1028 26.03 -47.24 27.25
C LEU A 1028 25.56 -47.14 28.71
N GLN A 1029 26.10 -46.22 29.52
CA GLN A 1029 25.63 -46.01 30.88
C GLN A 1029 24.26 -45.33 30.91
N THR A 1030 24.01 -44.33 30.07
CA THR A 1030 22.73 -43.62 29.98
C THR A 1030 21.63 -44.52 29.41
N LEU A 1031 21.92 -45.29 28.34
CA LEU A 1031 20.99 -46.28 27.78
C LEU A 1031 20.71 -47.42 28.77
N ARG A 1032 21.70 -47.89 29.54
CA ARG A 1032 21.47 -48.87 30.62
C ARG A 1032 20.65 -48.31 31.78
N LYS A 1033 20.76 -47.01 32.06
CA LYS A 1033 19.94 -46.34 33.09
C LYS A 1033 18.50 -46.19 32.62
N LEU A 1034 18.28 -45.67 31.41
CA LEU A 1034 16.97 -45.51 30.78
C LEU A 1034 16.27 -46.85 30.56
N SER A 1035 17.00 -47.90 30.14
CA SER A 1035 16.51 -49.27 30.04
C SER A 1035 16.07 -49.81 31.42
N LYS A 1036 16.87 -49.63 32.47
CA LYS A 1036 16.49 -50.05 33.85
C LYS A 1036 15.29 -49.27 34.39
N GLU A 1037 15.15 -48.00 34.06
CA GLU A 1037 14.00 -47.17 34.44
C GLU A 1037 12.72 -47.64 33.72
N ALA A 1038 12.82 -47.98 32.42
CA ALA A 1038 11.71 -48.49 31.62
C ALA A 1038 11.27 -49.90 32.06
N THR A 1039 12.20 -50.81 32.38
CA THR A 1039 11.85 -52.15 32.88
C THR A 1039 11.28 -52.12 34.31
N LYS A 1040 11.61 -51.10 35.12
CA LYS A 1040 10.99 -50.89 36.44
C LYS A 1040 9.57 -50.31 36.37
N ARG A 1041 9.24 -49.52 35.35
CA ARG A 1041 7.89 -48.96 35.16
C ARG A 1041 6.87 -49.97 34.59
N ILE A 1042 7.33 -51.11 34.07
CA ILE A 1042 6.47 -52.17 33.50
C ILE A 1042 6.10 -53.27 34.52
N ASN A 1043 6.73 -53.32 35.70
CA ASN A 1043 6.47 -54.33 36.75
C ASN A 1043 5.70 -53.80 37.98
N LEU A 1044 4.58 -53.12 37.77
CA LEU A 1044 3.56 -52.92 38.81
C LEU A 1044 2.16 -53.02 38.17
N THR A 1045 1.45 -54.08 38.56
CA THR A 1045 0.04 -54.45 38.26
C THR A 1045 -0.22 -55.36 37.05
N SER A 1046 -0.04 -56.66 37.23
CA SER A 1046 -1.18 -57.60 37.42
C SER A 1046 -0.64 -59.01 37.61
N ASP A 1047 -0.87 -59.57 38.80
CA ASP A 1047 -0.65 -60.98 39.08
C ASP A 1047 -2.02 -61.66 39.16
N ILE A 1048 -2.05 -62.95 38.76
CA ILE A 1048 -3.14 -63.96 38.85
C ILE A 1048 -4.04 -64.00 37.57
N ASP A 1049 -4.17 -65.07 36.76
CA ASP A 1049 -3.92 -66.50 36.97
C ASP A 1049 -3.64 -67.33 35.68
N LEU A 1050 -2.60 -68.17 35.74
CA LEU A 1050 -2.51 -69.60 35.36
C LEU A 1050 -2.82 -70.19 33.96
N ARG A 1051 -1.79 -70.93 33.49
CA ARG A 1051 -1.75 -72.23 32.74
C ARG A 1051 -1.72 -72.20 31.19
N LYS A 1052 -0.54 -72.41 30.61
CA LYS A 1052 -0.01 -73.75 30.22
C LYS A 1052 1.29 -73.65 29.40
N ARG A 1053 2.31 -74.37 29.90
CA ARG A 1053 3.36 -75.15 29.20
C ARG A 1053 3.76 -74.74 27.78
N GLU A 1054 5.00 -74.25 27.72
CA GLU A 1054 5.91 -74.27 26.58
C GLU A 1054 6.05 -75.65 25.93
N SER A 1055 6.21 -75.65 24.60
CA SER A 1055 7.02 -76.62 23.88
C SER A 1055 7.96 -75.87 22.94
N HIS A 1056 9.25 -76.09 23.16
CA HIS A 1056 10.38 -75.56 22.40
C HIS A 1056 10.29 -75.76 20.88
N HIS A 1057 10.71 -74.75 20.12
CA HIS A 1057 11.80 -74.93 19.16
C HIS A 1057 12.57 -73.62 18.94
N ARG A 1058 13.89 -73.69 19.16
CA ARG A 1058 14.89 -72.69 18.75
C ARG A 1058 14.83 -72.49 17.24
N SER A 1059 14.83 -71.24 16.79
CA SER A 1059 15.50 -70.85 15.55
C SER A 1059 16.48 -69.72 15.85
N HIS A 1060 17.74 -69.97 15.49
CA HIS A 1060 18.81 -68.97 15.41
C HIS A 1060 18.34 -67.73 14.62
N SER A 1061 18.70 -66.55 15.12
CA SER A 1061 18.76 -65.33 14.31
C SER A 1061 20.02 -64.56 14.70
N MET A 1062 20.78 -64.19 13.68
CA MET A 1062 22.11 -63.59 13.72
C MET A 1062 22.11 -62.25 14.47
N LEU A 1063 23.21 -61.99 15.19
CA LEU A 1063 23.63 -60.64 15.54
C LEU A 1063 23.81 -59.84 14.25
N MET A 1064 22.93 -58.87 13.99
CA MET A 1064 23.29 -57.71 13.18
C MET A 1064 23.80 -56.62 14.12
N GLU A 1065 24.96 -56.07 13.79
CA GLU A 1065 25.55 -54.91 14.44
C GLU A 1065 24.57 -53.74 14.40
N ALA A 1066 24.20 -53.22 15.58
CA ALA A 1066 23.48 -51.96 15.68
C ALA A 1066 24.42 -50.84 15.20
N SER A 1067 24.05 -50.17 14.11
CA SER A 1067 24.75 -48.99 13.59
C SER A 1067 24.86 -47.92 14.68
N THR A 1068 26.06 -47.40 14.90
CA THR A 1068 26.32 -46.28 15.81
C THR A 1068 25.49 -45.05 15.42
N PRO A 1069 24.92 -44.29 16.38
CA PRO A 1069 24.24 -43.03 16.08
C PRO A 1069 25.20 -42.06 15.39
N GLU A 1070 24.91 -41.67 14.15
CA GLU A 1070 25.66 -40.61 13.47
C GLU A 1070 25.04 -39.26 13.83
N ALA A 1071 25.85 -38.30 14.29
CA ALA A 1071 25.38 -36.92 14.43
C ALA A 1071 25.31 -36.32 13.02
N VAL A 1072 24.13 -35.80 12.66
CA VAL A 1072 23.80 -35.32 11.31
C VAL A 1072 24.23 -33.87 11.11
N PHE A 1073 24.14 -33.06 12.17
CA PHE A 1073 24.75 -31.72 12.21
C PHE A 1073 24.93 -31.27 13.67
N ASN A 1074 25.90 -30.38 13.87
CA ASN A 1074 26.15 -29.68 15.13
C ASN A 1074 26.05 -28.17 14.88
N PHE A 1075 25.37 -27.46 15.78
CA PHE A 1075 25.27 -26.01 15.79
C PHE A 1075 25.73 -25.44 17.13
N LYS A 1076 26.70 -24.52 17.10
CA LYS A 1076 27.20 -23.84 18.29
C LYS A 1076 26.88 -22.36 18.20
N ALA A 1077 26.43 -21.78 19.31
CA ALA A 1077 26.27 -20.34 19.49
C ALA A 1077 26.99 -19.94 20.78
N PHE A 1078 28.18 -19.39 20.66
CA PHE A 1078 29.06 -19.10 21.80
C PHE A 1078 29.41 -17.62 21.92
N ALA A 1079 29.36 -17.11 23.14
CA ALA A 1079 30.11 -15.95 23.57
C ALA A 1079 31.57 -16.36 23.82
N MET A 1080 32.50 -15.72 23.13
CA MET A 1080 33.94 -16.03 23.20
C MET A 1080 34.72 -14.86 23.79
N ASN A 1081 35.75 -15.19 24.58
CA ASN A 1081 36.78 -14.26 25.04
C ASN A 1081 38.15 -14.97 24.98
N GLU A 1082 39.21 -14.27 24.57
CA GLU A 1082 40.53 -14.89 24.34
C GLU A 1082 41.11 -15.61 25.58
N ASN A 1083 40.71 -15.21 26.79
CA ASN A 1083 41.27 -15.70 28.04
C ASN A 1083 40.32 -16.62 28.84
N GLN A 1084 39.14 -16.94 28.32
CA GLN A 1084 38.12 -17.72 29.03
C GLN A 1084 37.53 -18.84 28.17
N LYS A 1085 36.95 -19.84 28.83
CA LYS A 1085 36.18 -20.88 28.13
C LYS A 1085 34.91 -20.26 27.53
N PRO A 1086 34.49 -20.69 26.32
CA PRO A 1086 33.29 -20.16 25.69
C PRO A 1086 32.05 -20.48 26.53
N GLU A 1087 31.08 -19.57 26.50
CA GLU A 1087 29.76 -19.77 27.10
C GLU A 1087 28.66 -19.66 26.05
N GLY A 1088 27.61 -20.46 26.16
CA GLY A 1088 26.50 -20.41 25.20
C GLY A 1088 25.82 -21.76 25.05
N TYR A 1089 25.46 -22.12 23.84
CA TYR A 1089 24.71 -23.34 23.55
C TYR A 1089 25.37 -24.16 22.45
N ASP A 1090 25.39 -25.48 22.66
CA ASP A 1090 25.81 -26.49 21.69
C ASP A 1090 24.61 -27.40 21.41
N ALA A 1091 24.17 -27.44 20.17
CA ALA A 1091 23.04 -28.23 19.71
C ALA A 1091 23.52 -29.33 18.77
N ALA A 1092 23.30 -30.58 19.14
CA ALA A 1092 23.66 -31.75 18.34
C ALA A 1092 22.40 -32.53 17.98
N MET A 1093 22.23 -32.81 16.68
CA MET A 1093 21.15 -33.63 16.16
C MET A 1093 21.67 -35.02 15.78
N TYR A 1094 21.07 -36.06 16.36
CA TYR A 1094 21.34 -37.46 16.07
C TYR A 1094 20.18 -38.05 15.30
N TYR A 1095 20.49 -38.87 14.31
CA TYR A 1095 19.50 -39.65 13.58
C TYR A 1095 19.87 -41.12 13.64
N THR A 1096 18.92 -41.93 14.11
CA THR A 1096 19.06 -43.37 14.26
C THR A 1096 17.91 -44.04 13.54
N PRO A 1097 18.10 -44.47 12.28
CA PRO A 1097 17.09 -45.23 11.56
C PRO A 1097 17.00 -46.64 12.17
N GLU A 1098 15.83 -47.04 12.64
CA GLU A 1098 15.50 -48.41 13.05
C GLU A 1098 14.59 -49.07 12.00
N ALA A 1099 14.55 -50.41 11.96
CA ALA A 1099 13.86 -51.16 10.90
C ALA A 1099 12.36 -50.81 10.73
N ASN A 1100 11.69 -50.35 11.81
CA ASN A 1100 10.27 -50.01 11.83
C ASN A 1100 9.97 -48.62 12.45
N ALA A 1101 11.00 -47.79 12.70
CA ALA A 1101 10.84 -46.48 13.31
C ALA A 1101 11.94 -45.50 12.88
N GLN A 1102 11.58 -44.25 12.64
CA GLN A 1102 12.55 -43.17 12.42
C GLN A 1102 12.72 -42.40 13.72
N ASN A 1103 13.86 -42.59 14.38
CA ASN A 1103 14.18 -41.93 15.65
C ASN A 1103 15.20 -40.81 15.40
N ALA A 1104 14.88 -39.62 15.88
CA ALA A 1104 15.81 -38.49 15.87
C ALA A 1104 15.85 -37.83 17.24
N GLN A 1105 17.04 -37.43 17.67
CA GLN A 1105 17.27 -36.83 18.98
C GLN A 1105 18.05 -35.54 18.82
N LEU A 1106 17.46 -34.42 19.26
CA LEU A 1106 18.12 -33.13 19.37
C LEU A 1106 18.51 -32.89 20.84
N ILE A 1107 19.80 -32.69 21.09
CA ILE A 1107 20.30 -32.30 22.41
C ILE A 1107 20.88 -30.90 22.32
N VAL A 1108 20.29 -29.96 23.05
CA VAL A 1108 20.82 -28.61 23.24
C VAL A 1108 21.40 -28.53 24.64
N SER A 1109 22.71 -28.35 24.75
CA SER A 1109 23.41 -28.23 26.01
C SER A 1109 23.89 -26.79 26.22
N GLN A 1110 23.65 -26.25 27.42
CA GLN A 1110 24.31 -25.00 27.80
C GLN A 1110 25.77 -25.30 28.17
N VAL A 1111 26.69 -24.61 27.50
CA VAL A 1111 28.13 -24.68 27.73
C VAL A 1111 28.54 -23.52 28.63
N GLY A 1112 29.15 -23.80 29.78
CA GLY A 1112 29.56 -22.79 30.76
C GLY A 1112 30.03 -23.39 32.09
N VAL A 1113 30.48 -22.55 33.04
CA VAL A 1113 30.91 -23.02 34.37
C VAL A 1113 29.69 -23.28 35.25
N ASN A 1114 29.60 -24.48 35.86
CA ASN A 1114 28.49 -24.90 36.72
C ASN A 1114 27.10 -24.92 36.05
N THR A 1115 27.04 -25.03 34.72
CA THR A 1115 25.78 -25.20 34.00
C THR A 1115 25.52 -26.69 33.80
N ASN A 1116 24.33 -27.14 34.16
CA ASN A 1116 23.83 -28.48 33.84
C ASN A 1116 22.52 -28.42 33.05
N TRP A 1117 22.15 -27.22 32.56
CA TRP A 1117 20.95 -27.05 31.77
C TRP A 1117 21.13 -27.72 30.42
N LYS A 1118 20.16 -28.57 30.07
CA LYS A 1118 20.05 -29.22 28.77
C LYS A 1118 18.59 -29.28 28.35
N MET A 1119 18.37 -29.29 27.05
CA MET A 1119 17.10 -29.66 26.43
C MET A 1119 17.33 -30.87 25.54
N CYS A 1120 16.51 -31.90 25.73
CA CYS A 1120 16.53 -33.14 24.99
C CYS A 1120 15.17 -33.26 24.31
N LEU A 1121 15.17 -33.26 22.99
CA LEU A 1121 14.00 -33.52 22.17
C LEU A 1121 14.20 -34.87 21.50
N ASP A 1122 13.43 -35.85 21.93
CA ASP A 1122 13.36 -37.16 21.31
C ASP A 1122 12.14 -37.19 20.38
N THR A 1123 12.34 -37.57 19.13
CA THR A 1123 11.26 -37.73 18.16
C THR A 1123 11.29 -39.13 17.60
N SER A 1124 10.13 -39.77 17.51
CA SER A 1124 9.98 -41.08 16.89
C SER A 1124 8.75 -41.09 16.00
N VAL A 1125 8.90 -41.62 14.79
CA VAL A 1125 7.78 -41.91 13.89
C VAL A 1125 7.75 -43.42 13.69
N GLU A 1126 6.69 -44.05 14.19
CA GLU A 1126 6.45 -45.49 14.10
C GLU A 1126 5.70 -45.85 12.80
N ALA A 1127 5.86 -47.08 12.32
CA ALA A 1127 5.28 -47.54 11.05
C ALA A 1127 3.73 -47.53 11.01
N ASP A 1128 3.06 -47.46 12.15
CA ASP A 1128 1.61 -47.35 12.32
C ASP A 1128 1.08 -45.90 12.26
N ALA A 1129 1.88 -44.97 11.75
CA ALA A 1129 1.58 -43.54 11.64
C ALA A 1129 1.39 -42.85 13.02
N GLU A 1130 1.99 -43.40 14.07
CA GLU A 1130 2.12 -42.72 15.36
C GLU A 1130 3.42 -41.89 15.40
N ALA A 1131 3.27 -40.57 15.56
CA ALA A 1131 4.37 -39.64 15.77
C ALA A 1131 4.42 -39.21 17.24
N LYS A 1132 5.56 -39.40 17.88
CA LYS A 1132 5.82 -38.95 19.25
C LYS A 1132 6.96 -37.94 19.23
N ALA A 1133 6.79 -36.86 19.97
CA ALA A 1133 7.86 -35.96 20.34
C ALA A 1133 7.87 -35.80 21.85
N HIS A 1134 9.03 -36.01 22.48
CA HIS A 1134 9.21 -35.85 23.91
C HIS A 1134 10.27 -34.79 24.17
N VAL A 1135 9.84 -33.66 24.70
CA VAL A 1135 10.69 -32.52 25.03
C VAL A 1135 10.93 -32.53 26.54
N ARG A 1136 12.20 -32.62 26.94
CA ARG A 1136 12.62 -32.53 28.33
C ARG A 1136 13.67 -31.47 28.50
N TRP A 1137 13.57 -30.62 29.51
CA TRP A 1137 14.54 -29.55 29.71
C TRP A 1137 14.77 -29.21 31.18
N GLY A 1138 15.78 -28.38 31.43
CA GLY A 1138 16.25 -28.02 32.76
C GLY A 1138 17.52 -28.78 33.13
N ALA A 1139 17.75 -29.03 34.42
CA ALA A 1139 18.94 -29.73 34.88
C ALA A 1139 18.98 -31.15 34.28
N GLU A 1140 19.95 -31.40 33.40
CA GLU A 1140 20.17 -32.68 32.71
C GLU A 1140 18.90 -33.26 32.03
N CYS A 1141 18.05 -32.40 31.46
CA CYS A 1141 16.77 -32.79 30.85
C CYS A 1141 15.81 -33.52 31.81
N GLN A 1142 15.77 -33.15 33.09
CA GLN A 1142 14.93 -33.82 34.11
C GLN A 1142 13.96 -32.90 34.85
N SER A 1143 14.09 -31.57 34.75
CA SER A 1143 13.27 -30.65 35.54
C SER A 1143 11.88 -30.44 34.98
N TYR A 1144 11.76 -30.39 33.66
CA TYR A 1144 10.52 -30.13 32.94
C TYR A 1144 10.36 -31.15 31.82
N ASP A 1145 9.11 -31.51 31.54
CA ASP A 1145 8.79 -32.63 30.66
C ASP A 1145 7.44 -32.38 30.00
N MET A 1146 7.45 -32.42 28.68
CA MET A 1146 6.29 -32.31 27.81
C MET A 1146 6.38 -33.35 26.70
N SER A 1147 5.27 -34.04 26.45
CA SER A 1147 5.13 -35.00 25.37
C SER A 1147 4.04 -34.55 24.41
N VAL A 1148 4.31 -34.70 23.13
CA VAL A 1148 3.35 -34.54 22.06
C VAL A 1148 3.20 -35.89 21.39
N LYS A 1149 1.97 -36.38 21.31
CA LYS A 1149 1.63 -37.60 20.58
C LYS A 1149 0.60 -37.24 19.52
N ALA A 1150 0.92 -37.52 18.27
CA ALA A 1150 -0.03 -37.47 17.17
C ALA A 1150 -0.21 -38.89 16.66
N ALA A 1151 -1.44 -39.39 16.67
CA ALA A 1151 -1.75 -40.75 16.28
C ALA A 1151 -2.99 -40.78 15.42
N VAL A 1152 -3.12 -41.88 14.71
CA VAL A 1152 -4.27 -42.15 13.87
C VAL A 1152 -5.04 -43.28 14.50
N ALA A 1153 -6.25 -42.98 14.97
CA ALA A 1153 -7.18 -43.97 15.46
C ALA A 1153 -8.27 -44.25 14.43
N GLN A 1154 -8.92 -45.41 14.51
CA GLN A 1154 -10.17 -45.68 13.81
C GLN A 1154 -11.32 -45.68 14.82
N ILE A 1155 -12.34 -44.87 14.56
CA ILE A 1155 -13.61 -44.92 15.31
C ILE A 1155 -14.61 -45.77 14.52
N ASN A 1156 -15.23 -46.75 15.20
CA ASN A 1156 -16.29 -47.62 14.66
C ASN A 1156 -15.95 -48.29 13.32
N ASP A 1157 -14.72 -48.83 13.19
CA ASP A 1157 -14.23 -49.60 12.03
C ASP A 1157 -14.40 -48.92 10.64
N SER A 1158 -14.59 -47.60 10.57
CA SER A 1158 -14.91 -46.93 9.30
C SER A 1158 -14.44 -45.48 9.12
N LYS A 1159 -14.12 -44.75 10.19
CA LYS A 1159 -13.67 -43.34 10.11
C LYS A 1159 -12.32 -43.13 10.79
N PRO A 1160 -11.27 -42.69 10.05
CA PRO A 1160 -10.01 -42.33 10.67
C PRO A 1160 -10.14 -41.01 11.42
N VAL A 1161 -9.48 -40.97 12.57
CA VAL A 1161 -9.41 -39.83 13.46
C VAL A 1161 -7.95 -39.51 13.67
N LEU A 1162 -7.58 -38.27 13.35
CA LEU A 1162 -6.30 -37.73 13.74
C LEU A 1162 -6.45 -37.18 15.16
N GLU A 1163 -5.80 -37.82 16.11
CA GLU A 1163 -5.72 -37.34 17.48
C GLU A 1163 -4.33 -36.75 17.73
N ALA A 1164 -4.28 -35.52 18.21
CA ALA A 1164 -3.07 -34.89 18.68
C ALA A 1164 -3.25 -34.55 20.16
N LYS A 1165 -2.33 -35.00 21.00
CA LYS A 1165 -2.35 -34.76 22.44
C LYS A 1165 -1.03 -34.14 22.86
N VAL A 1166 -1.13 -33.02 23.57
CA VAL A 1166 -0.01 -32.39 24.26
C VAL A 1166 -0.20 -32.60 25.74
N HIS A 1167 0.68 -33.38 26.35
CA HIS A 1167 0.65 -33.68 27.78
C HIS A 1167 1.93 -33.15 28.44
N TRP A 1168 1.81 -32.58 29.64
CA TRP A 1168 2.97 -32.14 30.42
C TRP A 1168 2.86 -32.57 31.88
N THR A 1169 3.98 -32.89 32.51
CA THR A 1169 3.99 -33.22 33.95
C THR A 1169 4.35 -32.00 34.79
N MET A 1170 5.37 -31.26 34.36
CA MET A 1170 5.86 -30.05 35.00
C MET A 1170 6.39 -29.08 33.94
N ILE A 1171 5.94 -27.83 33.99
CA ILE A 1171 6.39 -26.72 33.14
C ILE A 1171 6.79 -25.53 34.03
N PRO A 1172 7.69 -24.65 33.57
CA PRO A 1172 8.06 -23.45 34.32
C PRO A 1172 6.85 -22.55 34.62
N GLU A 1173 6.84 -21.90 35.78
CA GLU A 1173 5.75 -21.02 36.22
C GLU A 1173 5.48 -19.87 35.22
N TYR A 1174 6.54 -19.27 34.67
CA TYR A 1174 6.41 -18.23 33.65
C TYR A 1174 5.74 -18.74 32.36
N MET A 1175 6.00 -19.98 31.94
CA MET A 1175 5.31 -20.57 30.78
C MET A 1175 3.84 -20.81 31.10
N ALA A 1176 3.53 -21.26 32.31
CA ALA A 1176 2.15 -21.43 32.75
C ALA A 1176 1.38 -20.08 32.75
N GLU A 1177 2.01 -18.97 33.15
CA GLU A 1177 1.41 -17.63 33.08
C GLU A 1177 1.18 -17.16 31.64
N ILE A 1178 2.15 -17.34 30.75
CA ILE A 1178 2.01 -17.00 29.33
C ILE A 1178 0.88 -17.82 28.70
N CYS A 1179 0.85 -19.14 28.93
CA CYS A 1179 -0.20 -20.01 28.44
C CYS A 1179 -1.59 -19.56 28.94
N LYS A 1180 -1.73 -19.23 30.23
CA LYS A 1180 -2.98 -18.67 30.78
C LYS A 1180 -3.38 -17.34 30.13
N ARG A 1181 -2.40 -16.49 29.77
CA ARG A 1181 -2.69 -15.21 29.09
C ARG A 1181 -3.17 -15.44 27.66
N VAL A 1182 -2.56 -16.38 26.93
CA VAL A 1182 -2.98 -16.79 25.58
C VAL A 1182 -4.35 -17.44 25.63
N GLU A 1183 -4.59 -18.34 26.58
CA GLU A 1183 -5.84 -19.08 26.78
C GLU A 1183 -7.05 -18.14 26.91
N ARG A 1184 -6.89 -16.97 27.56
CA ARG A 1184 -7.97 -15.97 27.69
C ARG A 1184 -8.47 -15.40 26.36
N TYR A 1185 -7.66 -15.43 25.30
CA TYR A 1185 -8.06 -14.95 23.97
C TYR A 1185 -8.65 -16.05 23.08
N ILE A 1186 -8.37 -17.32 23.38
CA ILE A 1186 -8.78 -18.46 22.54
C ILE A 1186 -10.29 -18.50 22.30
N PRO A 1187 -11.18 -18.34 23.31
CA PRO A 1187 -12.62 -18.34 23.07
C PRO A 1187 -13.09 -17.27 22.09
N GLY A 1188 -12.56 -16.05 22.20
CA GLY A 1188 -12.90 -14.93 21.30
C GLY A 1188 -12.42 -15.18 19.87
N VAL A 1189 -11.20 -15.71 19.72
CA VAL A 1189 -10.66 -16.09 18.41
C VAL A 1189 -11.46 -17.26 17.81
N ALA A 1190 -11.74 -18.30 18.59
CA ALA A 1190 -12.52 -19.46 18.18
C ALA A 1190 -13.91 -19.05 17.67
N PHE A 1191 -14.59 -18.16 18.40
CA PHE A 1191 -15.88 -17.59 18.00
C PHE A 1191 -15.79 -16.82 16.67
N LEU A 1192 -14.75 -16.00 16.46
CA LEU A 1192 -14.53 -15.28 15.19
C LEU A 1192 -14.33 -16.23 14.00
N TYR A 1193 -13.76 -17.41 14.24
CA TYR A 1193 -13.60 -18.47 13.25
C TYR A 1193 -14.80 -19.44 13.19
N GLY A 1194 -15.88 -19.17 13.92
CA GLY A 1194 -17.14 -19.94 13.87
C GLY A 1194 -17.14 -21.24 14.69
N PHE A 1195 -16.20 -21.41 15.62
CA PHE A 1195 -16.23 -22.51 16.58
C PHE A 1195 -17.21 -22.22 17.70
N ASP A 1196 -17.92 -23.26 18.14
CA ASP A 1196 -18.75 -23.25 19.33
C ASP A 1196 -17.90 -23.60 20.56
N GLN A 1197 -18.30 -23.11 21.74
CA GLN A 1197 -17.64 -23.39 23.01
C GLN A 1197 -18.59 -24.15 23.95
N GLU A 1198 -18.06 -25.17 24.62
CA GLU A 1198 -18.71 -25.91 25.68
C GLU A 1198 -17.86 -25.87 26.96
N HIS A 1199 -18.46 -25.56 28.11
CA HIS A 1199 -17.75 -25.60 29.40
C HIS A 1199 -17.74 -27.04 29.92
N GLU A 1200 -16.66 -27.77 29.66
CA GLU A 1200 -16.39 -29.10 30.19
C GLU A 1200 -15.03 -29.15 30.90
N LYS A 1201 -14.93 -29.90 32.02
CA LYS A 1201 -13.68 -30.10 32.75
C LYS A 1201 -12.91 -31.27 32.15
N ASN A 1202 -11.83 -30.98 31.43
CA ASN A 1202 -10.93 -31.97 30.86
C ASN A 1202 -9.68 -32.16 31.74
N ASP A 1203 -8.71 -32.96 31.28
CA ASP A 1203 -7.47 -33.22 32.01
C ASP A 1203 -6.64 -31.95 32.22
N LYS A 1204 -6.21 -31.71 33.47
CA LYS A 1204 -5.60 -30.43 33.90
C LYS A 1204 -4.23 -30.13 33.28
N GLN A 1205 -3.54 -31.16 32.79
CA GLN A 1205 -2.20 -31.04 32.24
C GLN A 1205 -2.12 -31.62 30.82
N GLU A 1206 -3.23 -31.54 30.10
CA GLU A 1206 -3.35 -32.03 28.73
C GLU A 1206 -4.18 -31.05 27.90
N VAL A 1207 -3.79 -30.91 26.64
CA VAL A 1207 -4.65 -30.37 25.58
C VAL A 1207 -4.76 -31.44 24.51
N ALA A 1208 -5.98 -31.82 24.18
CA ALA A 1208 -6.26 -32.81 23.16
C ALA A 1208 -7.02 -32.17 22.00
N ALA A 1209 -6.56 -32.41 20.78
CA ALA A 1209 -7.27 -32.06 19.56
C ALA A 1209 -7.60 -33.33 18.81
N SER A 1210 -8.82 -33.43 18.31
CA SER A 1210 -9.26 -34.50 17.42
C SER A 1210 -9.86 -33.92 16.17
N VAL A 1211 -9.50 -34.50 15.04
CA VAL A 1211 -10.07 -34.20 13.74
C VAL A 1211 -10.66 -35.48 13.20
N VAL A 1212 -11.99 -35.53 13.14
CA VAL A 1212 -12.75 -36.69 12.67
C VAL A 1212 -13.24 -36.39 11.26
N THR A 1213 -13.04 -37.32 10.32
CA THR A 1213 -13.66 -37.17 9.00
C THR A 1213 -15.16 -37.47 9.11
N SER A 1214 -15.99 -36.43 9.05
CA SER A 1214 -17.45 -36.58 9.10
C SER A 1214 -18.01 -37.03 7.75
N SER A 1215 -17.42 -36.56 6.64
CA SER A 1215 -17.67 -37.01 5.27
C SER A 1215 -16.39 -36.95 4.41
N ALA A 1216 -16.48 -37.23 3.10
CA ALA A 1216 -15.34 -37.20 2.18
C ALA A 1216 -14.64 -35.82 2.10
N ASP A 1217 -15.36 -34.73 2.42
CA ASP A 1217 -14.88 -33.35 2.26
C ASP A 1217 -15.08 -32.48 3.51
N THR A 1218 -15.60 -33.07 4.60
CA THR A 1218 -15.87 -32.35 5.84
C THR A 1218 -15.24 -33.04 7.02
N THR A 1219 -14.68 -32.24 7.93
CA THR A 1219 -14.09 -32.71 9.18
C THR A 1219 -14.78 -32.06 10.36
N ASP A 1220 -14.92 -32.82 11.44
CA ASP A 1220 -15.32 -32.29 12.73
C ASP A 1220 -14.03 -32.07 13.53
N VAL A 1221 -13.82 -30.84 13.99
CA VAL A 1221 -12.65 -30.44 14.77
C VAL A 1221 -13.11 -30.23 16.20
N LYS A 1222 -12.48 -30.92 17.15
CA LYS A 1222 -12.71 -30.73 18.58
C LYS A 1222 -11.37 -30.47 19.26
N VAL A 1223 -11.28 -29.40 20.06
CA VAL A 1223 -10.10 -29.07 20.87
C VAL A 1223 -10.53 -28.94 22.33
N GLN A 1224 -9.96 -29.79 23.16
CA GLN A 1224 -10.24 -29.92 24.59
C GLN A 1224 -9.13 -29.24 25.39
N PHE A 1225 -9.49 -28.16 26.09
CA PHE A 1225 -8.64 -27.46 27.05
C PHE A 1225 -9.05 -27.88 28.48
N PRO A 1226 -8.18 -27.70 29.49
CA PRO A 1226 -8.48 -28.09 30.86
C PRO A 1226 -9.84 -27.63 31.42
N GLU A 1227 -10.29 -26.41 31.08
CA GLU A 1227 -11.50 -25.80 31.65
C GLU A 1227 -12.69 -25.71 30.69
N TYR A 1228 -12.47 -25.91 29.38
CA TYR A 1228 -13.50 -25.82 28.35
C TYR A 1228 -13.07 -26.55 27.07
N THR A 1229 -14.00 -26.72 26.15
CA THR A 1229 -13.77 -27.29 24.83
C THR A 1229 -14.31 -26.36 23.77
N VAL A 1230 -13.61 -26.27 22.65
CA VAL A 1230 -14.10 -25.63 21.43
C VAL A 1230 -14.25 -26.67 20.34
N TYR A 1231 -15.31 -26.55 19.54
CA TYR A 1231 -15.58 -27.48 18.45
C TYR A 1231 -16.18 -26.80 17.23
N TYR A 1232 -15.97 -27.40 16.07
CA TYR A 1232 -16.58 -27.00 14.81
C TYR A 1232 -16.94 -28.27 14.05
N ASN A 1233 -18.23 -28.45 13.79
CA ASN A 1233 -18.72 -29.59 13.01
C ASN A 1233 -18.82 -29.23 11.51
N ASN A 1234 -18.44 -30.17 10.65
CA ASN A 1234 -18.46 -30.04 9.19
C ASN A 1234 -17.57 -28.91 8.61
N VAL A 1235 -16.37 -28.72 9.17
CA VAL A 1235 -15.34 -27.86 8.58
C VAL A 1235 -15.01 -28.34 7.17
N SER A 1236 -15.12 -27.47 6.18
CA SER A 1236 -14.77 -27.79 4.79
C SER A 1236 -13.26 -27.78 4.63
N PHE A 1237 -12.63 -28.94 4.37
CA PHE A 1237 -11.17 -29.02 4.25
C PHE A 1237 -10.72 -28.77 2.80
N PRO A 1238 -9.68 -27.95 2.53
CA PRO A 1238 -9.39 -27.50 1.18
C PRO A 1238 -8.68 -28.52 0.25
N VAL A 1239 -8.25 -29.68 0.75
CA VAL A 1239 -7.61 -30.76 -0.05
C VAL A 1239 -8.45 -32.03 0.05
N PRO A 1240 -8.74 -32.74 -1.06
CA PRO A 1240 -9.44 -34.01 -1.00
C PRO A 1240 -8.53 -35.03 -0.33
N TYR A 1241 -9.18 -35.95 0.34
CA TYR A 1241 -8.65 -37.18 0.88
C TYR A 1241 -7.88 -37.98 -0.19
N VAL A 1242 -6.54 -37.81 -0.28
CA VAL A 1242 -5.67 -38.82 -0.89
C VAL A 1242 -5.66 -39.98 0.08
N GLY A 1243 -6.09 -41.14 -0.40
CA GLY A 1243 -6.46 -42.28 0.44
C GLY A 1243 -5.41 -42.62 1.50
N TRP A 1244 -5.85 -42.62 2.74
CA TRP A 1244 -5.18 -43.25 3.88
C TRP A 1244 -4.83 -44.74 3.66
N VAL A 1245 -5.37 -45.35 2.60
CA VAL A 1245 -4.97 -46.66 2.09
C VAL A 1245 -3.49 -46.66 1.64
N ASP A 1246 -2.95 -45.54 1.14
CA ASP A 1246 -1.54 -45.48 0.71
C ASP A 1246 -0.54 -45.35 1.88
N LEU A 1247 -0.96 -44.78 3.02
CA LEU A 1247 -0.16 -44.83 4.26
C LEU A 1247 -0.12 -46.25 4.83
N SER A 1248 -1.20 -47.02 4.71
CA SER A 1248 -1.19 -48.45 5.06
C SER A 1248 -0.44 -49.33 4.06
N ASN A 1249 -0.36 -48.93 2.78
CA ASN A 1249 0.39 -49.65 1.75
C ASN A 1249 1.90 -49.36 1.78
N MET A 1250 2.33 -48.20 2.32
CA MET A 1250 3.75 -47.94 2.57
C MET A 1250 4.35 -48.84 3.66
N ALA A 1251 3.54 -49.39 4.57
CA ALA A 1251 4.00 -50.36 5.56
C ALA A 1251 4.22 -51.79 5.00
N ASN A 1252 3.73 -52.09 3.79
CA ASN A 1252 3.71 -53.47 3.26
C ASN A 1252 4.52 -53.70 1.96
N SER A 1253 5.24 -52.71 1.42
CA SER A 1253 6.13 -52.93 0.26
C SER A 1253 7.60 -53.07 0.70
N THR A 1254 7.96 -54.25 1.20
CA THR A 1254 9.35 -54.70 1.23
C THR A 1254 9.84 -54.91 -0.20
N ASN A 1255 10.58 -53.95 -0.75
CA ASN A 1255 11.69 -54.15 -1.69
C ASN A 1255 12.40 -52.81 -1.93
N TRP A 1256 13.38 -52.52 -1.09
CA TRP A 1256 14.44 -51.54 -1.34
C TRP A 1256 15.69 -52.31 -1.75
N ASN A 1257 16.16 -52.08 -2.97
CA ASN A 1257 17.51 -52.37 -3.44
C ASN A 1257 18.01 -51.13 -4.17
#